data_AF-A0A1F3KUU5-F1
#
_entry.id   AF-A0A1F3KUU5-F1
#
_cell.length_a   1.000
_cell.length_b   1.000
_cell.length_c   1.000
_cell.angle_alpha   90.00
_cell.angle_beta   90.00
_cell.angle_gamma   90.00
#
_symmetry.space_group_name_H-M   'P 1'
#
loop_
_entity.id
_entity.type
_entity.pdbx_description
1 polymer ?
#
loop_
_entity_poly.entity_id
_entity_poly.type
_entity_poly.pdbx_seq_one_letter_code
_entity_poly.pdbx_strand_id
1 'polypeptide(L)'
;MPAQEKNNSHLHFNNPQEGVVEYKQKTRVVTRDDDGLPKYYQHMKDTFRNCTANFNSDKNTRHQNRNNTLRLPQHIDYILINFFGPFDIEKFTNRYKQNFGLVPVKFELFNSLGLFAIDNDNLFNNFFRELQTFQRTNDHTGNLPYNVDIRYIKDFRLLSDSNIISYRQLYDSAFLNLVDVTELFHDRIHPIEESLKTYLHRNNITFIHNQENKTIQIWGASQALINEIIANFDIIHSVNSSLAGVVAPGSFNTPIRSFGFTLVPPSPDAPVIGILDSGISSNTPLNAIVKNANNEYDLTGTGSLIDNLFNGCGHGTGVAGFAALGSQLITNHTGNKQADAWLLSIKILDTNSPRVSDLEIINLIRKAHEEYGVRIFVLTVTENDSKGDNEPISAFAFNLDKLAYELDILIIISAGNISQDYFIDQNSGTARIAYPDDFIQQWSNIKSPSESMNNLAIGSCAGNFENEINTGIAVDNDFPALYSTKFNYDFESDILSSKQSNKYLNKPDILYYGGDWDNSLDCSITGLKHLSAKTGVYYDKNTGTSFSAGLIANIAAKIIYRYPSLSMQSVKALLISSAFVPKFNSFYNNFSEKFAQRIIGNGIPVINECLHSTDNSVTIIIEDEISPDRIKSYPLHIPEYLLSKTTKSTVLDIKATLCYSFEPLLNNQMAYCPIHIGFGILKNMNLNEWTTNTEGKQIPHGLNGNSAENIKIKNGQGWSEDYYFKSKLLSNVQKMELVYNIENISGNDNTFKLAINCKRHKLMNEEQKNHFNRSYKFSITMNFQERPVKNLLEGNLYYELFAVNTLEAITDLEAELNVE
;
A
#
# COMPACT_ATOMS: atom_id res chain seq x y z
N MET A 1 -1.13 37.04 -17.38
CA MET A 1 -1.39 35.59 -17.46
C MET A 1 -0.02 34.91 -17.55
N PRO A 2 0.33 33.97 -16.67
CA PRO A 2 1.54 33.18 -16.88
C PRO A 2 1.37 32.43 -18.21
N ALA A 3 2.40 32.43 -19.07
CA ALA A 3 2.38 31.62 -20.29
C ALA A 3 2.17 30.15 -19.89
N GLN A 4 1.27 29.44 -20.59
CA GLN A 4 1.15 27.98 -20.44
C GLN A 4 2.53 27.37 -20.70
N GLU A 5 3.06 26.64 -19.71
CA GLU A 5 4.33 25.95 -19.83
C GLU A 5 4.19 24.85 -20.90
N LYS A 6 5.08 24.84 -21.90
CA LYS A 6 5.02 23.89 -23.01
C LYS A 6 5.54 22.53 -22.56
N ASN A 7 4.75 21.48 -22.76
CA ASN A 7 5.17 20.10 -22.54
C ASN A 7 6.06 19.63 -23.71
N ASN A 8 7.27 19.18 -23.40
CA ASN A 8 8.24 18.59 -24.32
C ASN A 8 8.49 17.12 -23.93
N SER A 9 9.02 16.29 -24.85
CA SER A 9 9.43 14.93 -24.52
C SER A 9 10.69 14.89 -23.66
N HIS A 10 10.87 13.82 -22.90
CA HIS A 10 12.14 13.53 -22.24
C HIS A 10 13.24 13.24 -23.27
N LEU A 11 14.50 13.41 -22.85
CA LEU A 11 15.65 13.30 -23.72
C LEU A 11 16.47 12.05 -23.37
N HIS A 12 16.87 11.26 -24.37
CA HIS A 12 17.89 10.22 -24.23
C HIS A 12 19.28 10.85 -24.30
N PHE A 13 20.16 10.42 -23.40
CA PHE A 13 21.53 10.91 -23.33
C PHE A 13 22.48 10.07 -24.18
N ASN A 14 23.03 10.69 -25.22
CA ASN A 14 23.91 10.03 -26.19
C ASN A 14 25.32 10.67 -26.24
N ASN A 15 25.72 11.42 -25.21
CA ASN A 15 27.08 11.98 -25.17
C ASN A 15 28.13 10.85 -25.21
N PRO A 16 29.25 11.06 -25.92
CA PRO A 16 30.27 10.03 -26.04
C PRO A 16 30.86 9.66 -24.69
N GLN A 17 30.88 8.36 -24.39
CA GLN A 17 31.55 7.80 -23.21
C GLN A 17 33.06 8.08 -23.29
N GLU A 18 33.64 8.65 -22.23
CA GLU A 18 35.08 8.97 -22.16
C GLU A 18 35.96 7.71 -22.09
N GLY A 19 35.42 6.63 -21.51
CA GLY A 19 36.06 5.32 -21.46
C GLY A 19 35.50 4.42 -20.36
N VAL A 20 35.97 3.17 -20.33
CA VAL A 20 35.71 2.19 -19.26
C VAL A 20 37.05 1.63 -18.80
N VAL A 21 37.38 1.76 -17.52
CA VAL A 21 38.65 1.31 -16.93
C VAL A 21 38.44 0.49 -15.67
N GLU A 22 39.47 -0.16 -15.15
CA GLU A 22 39.43 -0.89 -13.88
C GLU A 22 39.29 0.06 -12.67
N TYR A 23 38.38 -0.25 -11.74
CA TYR A 23 38.05 0.61 -10.60
C TYR A 23 38.89 0.33 -9.33
N LYS A 24 39.53 1.37 -8.75
CA LYS A 24 40.42 1.34 -7.55
C LYS A 24 39.85 2.14 -6.34
N GLN A 25 39.95 1.65 -5.08
CA GLN A 25 39.27 2.20 -3.85
C GLN A 25 40.22 2.49 -2.62
N LYS A 26 39.80 3.30 -1.59
CA LYS A 26 40.54 3.75 -0.34
C LYS A 26 39.91 3.24 1.02
N THR A 27 40.58 3.28 2.24
CA THR A 27 40.22 2.59 3.58
C THR A 27 40.09 3.48 4.93
N ARG A 28 39.22 3.22 6.00
CA ARG A 28 38.84 3.86 7.35
C ARG A 28 37.93 3.00 8.36
N VAL A 29 37.86 3.24 9.72
CA VAL A 29 37.25 2.37 10.83
C VAL A 29 36.45 3.11 11.98
N VAL A 30 35.34 2.55 12.63
CA VAL A 30 34.61 3.00 13.91
C VAL A 30 33.66 1.88 14.55
N THR A 31 33.22 1.94 15.87
CA THR A 31 32.38 1.05 16.83
C THR A 31 31.09 1.70 17.51
N ARG A 32 30.13 0.96 18.18
CA ARG A 32 28.86 1.38 18.92
C ARG A 32 28.25 0.26 19.87
N ASP A 33 27.38 0.62 20.86
CA ASP A 33 26.57 -0.22 21.83
C ASP A 33 25.10 0.32 22.05
N ASP A 34 24.19 -0.45 22.71
CA ASP A 34 22.68 -0.33 22.86
C ASP A 34 22.12 -0.84 24.24
N ASP A 35 20.79 -0.74 24.54
CA ASP A 35 20.05 -1.42 25.67
C ASP A 35 18.46 -1.26 25.63
N GLY A 36 17.65 -2.21 26.19
CA GLY A 36 16.13 -2.23 26.21
C GLY A 36 15.38 -2.74 27.49
N LEU A 37 13.99 -2.78 27.58
CA LEU A 37 13.10 -3.15 28.78
C LEU A 37 11.56 -3.60 28.54
N PRO A 38 10.73 -4.09 29.57
CA PRO A 38 9.41 -4.88 29.51
C PRO A 38 8.02 -4.37 30.16
N LYS A 39 6.92 -5.22 30.30
CA LYS A 39 5.37 -5.00 30.38
C LYS A 39 4.51 -5.19 31.74
N TYR A 40 3.16 -4.83 31.77
CA TYR A 40 2.20 -4.54 32.93
C TYR A 40 0.76 -5.24 33.01
N TYR A 41 0.14 -5.47 34.22
CA TYR A 41 -1.19 -6.17 34.49
C TYR A 41 -2.39 -5.36 35.08
N GLN A 42 -2.19 -4.13 35.56
CA GLN A 42 -3.22 -3.40 36.33
C GLN A 42 -4.49 -3.05 35.51
N HIS A 43 -4.32 -2.91 34.19
CA HIS A 43 -5.33 -2.47 33.24
C HIS A 43 -6.57 -3.38 33.17
N MET A 44 -6.41 -4.70 33.34
CA MET A 44 -7.51 -5.66 33.21
C MET A 44 -8.56 -5.54 34.33
N LYS A 45 -8.15 -5.15 35.54
CA LYS A 45 -9.06 -5.06 36.69
C LYS A 45 -10.10 -3.95 36.51
N ASP A 46 -9.67 -2.86 35.90
CA ASP A 46 -10.52 -1.68 35.70
C ASP A 46 -11.53 -1.92 34.56
N THR A 47 -11.15 -2.63 33.50
CA THR A 47 -12.06 -3.03 32.41
C THR A 47 -13.24 -3.86 32.91
N PHE A 48 -12.99 -4.91 33.69
CA PHE A 48 -14.06 -5.78 34.19
C PHE A 48 -15.04 -5.06 35.13
N ARG A 49 -14.57 -4.06 35.88
CA ARG A 49 -15.44 -3.27 36.78
C ARG A 49 -16.43 -2.45 35.94
N ASN A 50 -15.95 -1.82 34.88
CA ASN A 50 -16.76 -1.00 33.98
C ASN A 50 -17.75 -1.86 33.18
N CYS A 51 -17.30 -2.98 32.59
CA CYS A 51 -18.16 -3.90 31.84
C CYS A 51 -19.31 -4.45 32.70
N THR A 52 -19.03 -4.82 33.96
CA THR A 52 -20.05 -5.36 34.86
C THR A 52 -21.12 -4.32 35.21
N ALA A 53 -20.73 -3.07 35.45
CA ALA A 53 -21.67 -1.99 35.77
C ALA A 53 -22.56 -1.65 34.57
N ASN A 54 -21.95 -1.49 33.38
CA ASN A 54 -22.65 -1.14 32.16
C ASN A 54 -23.63 -2.24 31.74
N PHE A 55 -23.19 -3.51 31.75
CA PHE A 55 -24.04 -4.64 31.40
C PHE A 55 -25.32 -4.70 32.25
N ASN A 56 -25.20 -4.51 33.57
CA ASN A 56 -26.37 -4.55 34.46
C ASN A 56 -27.30 -3.36 34.27
N SER A 57 -26.74 -2.17 34.03
CA SER A 57 -27.52 -0.98 33.69
C SER A 57 -28.31 -1.21 32.39
N ASP A 58 -27.63 -1.63 31.34
CA ASP A 58 -28.22 -1.83 30.01
C ASP A 58 -29.28 -2.95 30.02
N LYS A 59 -29.03 -4.04 30.76
CA LYS A 59 -29.99 -5.15 30.91
C LYS A 59 -31.27 -4.68 31.60
N ASN A 60 -31.15 -3.91 32.68
CA ASN A 60 -32.31 -3.36 33.39
C ASN A 60 -33.10 -2.39 32.51
N THR A 61 -32.41 -1.48 31.79
CA THR A 61 -33.05 -0.55 30.87
C THR A 61 -33.77 -1.28 29.72
N ARG A 62 -33.12 -2.29 29.11
CA ARG A 62 -33.73 -3.10 28.04
C ARG A 62 -35.00 -3.80 28.53
N HIS A 63 -34.96 -4.41 29.71
CA HIS A 63 -36.12 -5.13 30.26
C HIS A 63 -37.27 -4.18 30.65
N GLN A 64 -36.96 -2.97 31.12
CA GLN A 64 -37.97 -1.93 31.42
C GLN A 64 -38.65 -1.37 30.17
N ASN A 65 -37.93 -1.31 29.04
CA ASN A 65 -38.41 -0.74 27.79
C ASN A 65 -39.22 -1.73 26.92
N ARG A 66 -39.36 -3.00 27.35
CA ARG A 66 -40.13 -4.02 26.61
C ARG A 66 -41.62 -3.72 26.61
N ASN A 67 -42.24 -3.90 25.44
CA ASN A 67 -43.69 -3.77 25.26
C ASN A 67 -44.42 -5.03 25.75
N ASN A 68 -44.83 -5.01 27.02
CA ASN A 68 -45.53 -6.12 27.68
C ASN A 68 -46.87 -6.52 27.01
N THR A 69 -47.43 -5.68 26.12
CA THR A 69 -48.67 -6.01 25.40
C THR A 69 -48.48 -7.05 24.29
N LEU A 70 -47.24 -7.23 23.81
CA LEU A 70 -46.90 -8.21 22.77
C LEU A 70 -46.96 -9.66 23.27
N ARG A 71 -46.94 -9.89 24.60
CA ARG A 71 -47.05 -11.19 25.27
C ARG A 71 -46.12 -12.26 24.67
N LEU A 72 -44.85 -11.91 24.51
CA LEU A 72 -43.86 -12.85 23.97
C LEU A 72 -43.68 -14.05 24.92
N PRO A 73 -43.55 -15.27 24.37
CA PRO A 73 -43.53 -16.49 25.16
C PRO A 73 -42.22 -16.69 25.93
N GLN A 74 -41.13 -16.10 25.44
CA GLN A 74 -39.77 -16.24 25.96
C GLN A 74 -38.97 -14.97 25.67
N HIS A 75 -37.89 -14.78 26.43
CA HIS A 75 -36.91 -13.72 26.24
C HIS A 75 -35.50 -14.29 26.30
N ILE A 76 -34.57 -13.72 25.55
CA ILE A 76 -33.15 -14.12 25.54
C ILE A 76 -32.27 -12.89 25.67
N ASP A 77 -31.35 -12.90 26.62
CA ASP A 77 -30.31 -11.86 26.70
C ASP A 77 -29.02 -12.38 26.08
N TYR A 78 -28.30 -11.49 25.39
CA TYR A 78 -27.03 -11.83 24.75
C TYR A 78 -25.91 -10.96 25.30
N ILE A 79 -24.79 -11.62 25.57
CA ILE A 79 -23.53 -10.98 25.95
C ILE A 79 -22.55 -11.08 24.79
N LEU A 80 -21.98 -9.94 24.42
CA LEU A 80 -20.86 -9.85 23.52
C LEU A 80 -19.59 -9.88 24.36
N ILE A 81 -18.68 -10.81 24.13
CA ILE A 81 -17.43 -10.99 24.88
C ILE A 81 -16.26 -10.85 23.92
N ASN A 82 -15.37 -9.92 24.22
CA ASN A 82 -14.09 -9.77 23.53
C ASN A 82 -13.02 -10.57 24.29
N PHE A 83 -12.12 -11.23 23.57
CA PHE A 83 -11.08 -12.10 24.11
C PHE A 83 -9.68 -11.56 23.76
N PHE A 84 -8.67 -11.91 24.55
CA PHE A 84 -7.26 -11.53 24.28
C PHE A 84 -6.63 -12.28 23.09
N GLY A 85 -7.37 -13.21 22.49
CA GLY A 85 -7.02 -13.94 21.28
C GLY A 85 -8.26 -14.63 20.69
N PRO A 86 -8.09 -15.46 19.64
CA PRO A 86 -9.19 -16.16 18.97
C PRO A 86 -9.84 -17.25 19.85
N PHE A 87 -11.14 -17.14 20.13
CA PHE A 87 -11.88 -18.12 20.92
C PHE A 87 -11.86 -19.50 20.25
N ASP A 88 -11.16 -20.44 20.90
CA ASP A 88 -11.08 -21.84 20.49
C ASP A 88 -12.42 -22.54 20.83
N ILE A 89 -13.25 -22.70 19.79
CA ILE A 89 -14.62 -23.20 19.88
C ILE A 89 -14.67 -24.62 20.45
N GLU A 90 -13.78 -25.52 20.02
CA GLU A 90 -13.76 -26.91 20.49
C GLU A 90 -13.38 -27.00 21.97
N LYS A 91 -12.42 -26.17 22.39
CA LYS A 91 -11.89 -26.18 23.75
C LYS A 91 -12.76 -25.45 24.77
N PHE A 92 -13.31 -24.29 24.41
CA PHE A 92 -13.92 -23.37 25.36
C PHE A 92 -15.45 -23.37 25.33
N THR A 93 -16.12 -23.83 24.27
CA THR A 93 -17.59 -23.80 24.19
C THR A 93 -18.25 -24.56 25.35
N ASN A 94 -17.82 -25.80 25.61
CA ASN A 94 -18.34 -26.59 26.73
C ASN A 94 -17.98 -25.98 28.09
N ARG A 95 -16.79 -25.37 28.22
CA ARG A 95 -16.35 -24.73 29.47
C ARG A 95 -17.17 -23.49 29.79
N TYR A 96 -17.37 -22.60 28.82
CA TYR A 96 -18.14 -21.36 29.01
C TYR A 96 -19.62 -21.68 29.24
N LYS A 97 -20.16 -22.71 28.59
CA LYS A 97 -21.51 -23.21 28.86
C LYS A 97 -21.66 -23.74 30.28
N GLN A 98 -20.79 -24.66 30.72
CA GLN A 98 -20.88 -25.30 32.04
C GLN A 98 -20.53 -24.35 33.20
N ASN A 99 -19.53 -23.48 33.01
CA ASN A 99 -19.02 -22.61 34.07
C ASN A 99 -19.81 -21.29 34.17
N PHE A 100 -20.31 -20.78 33.04
CA PHE A 100 -20.87 -19.43 32.94
C PHE A 100 -22.29 -19.39 32.33
N GLY A 101 -22.85 -20.51 31.86
CA GLY A 101 -24.20 -20.54 31.29
C GLY A 101 -24.31 -19.86 29.93
N LEU A 102 -23.21 -19.78 29.19
CA LEU A 102 -23.09 -19.06 27.92
C LEU A 102 -23.03 -20.01 26.73
N VAL A 103 -23.95 -19.85 25.78
CA VAL A 103 -24.01 -20.64 24.53
C VAL A 103 -23.58 -19.75 23.36
N PRO A 104 -22.57 -20.13 22.56
CA PRO A 104 -22.11 -19.30 21.46
C PRO A 104 -23.16 -19.19 20.35
N VAL A 105 -23.30 -17.99 19.81
CA VAL A 105 -24.23 -17.63 18.74
C VAL A 105 -23.46 -17.35 17.45
N LYS A 106 -22.48 -16.45 17.50
CA LYS A 106 -21.60 -16.13 16.39
C LYS A 106 -20.26 -15.62 16.89
N PHE A 107 -19.26 -15.72 16.04
CA PHE A 107 -17.90 -15.26 16.30
C PHE A 107 -17.48 -14.31 15.18
N GLU A 108 -16.87 -13.19 15.56
CA GLU A 108 -16.44 -12.11 14.67
C GLU A 108 -15.01 -11.72 15.07
N LEU A 109 -14.31 -10.94 14.24
CA LEU A 109 -12.91 -10.54 14.47
C LEU A 109 -11.98 -11.76 14.72
N PHE A 110 -12.00 -12.73 13.79
CA PHE A 110 -11.21 -13.98 13.91
C PHE A 110 -11.48 -14.77 15.19
N ASN A 111 -12.75 -14.85 15.60
CA ASN A 111 -13.21 -15.46 16.85
C ASN A 111 -12.75 -14.78 18.14
N SER A 112 -12.08 -13.63 18.08
CA SER A 112 -11.75 -12.87 19.29
C SER A 112 -12.94 -12.12 19.86
N LEU A 113 -14.04 -11.95 19.09
CA LEU A 113 -15.30 -11.41 19.58
C LEU A 113 -16.40 -12.45 19.43
N GLY A 114 -16.94 -12.94 20.56
CA GLY A 114 -18.04 -13.91 20.55
C GLY A 114 -19.34 -13.29 21.04
N LEU A 115 -20.43 -13.49 20.31
CA LEU A 115 -21.79 -13.28 20.80
C LEU A 115 -22.27 -14.57 21.46
N PHE A 116 -22.72 -14.49 22.71
CA PHE A 116 -23.23 -15.63 23.48
C PHE A 116 -24.64 -15.35 23.97
N ALA A 117 -25.53 -16.34 23.83
CA ALA A 117 -26.83 -16.35 24.47
C ALA A 117 -26.67 -16.77 25.94
N ILE A 118 -27.37 -16.07 26.83
CA ILE A 118 -27.47 -16.45 28.24
C ILE A 118 -28.55 -17.53 28.36
N ASP A 119 -28.09 -18.76 28.55
CA ASP A 119 -28.95 -19.94 28.64
C ASP A 119 -29.35 -20.23 30.10
N ASN A 120 -28.43 -20.00 31.05
CA ASN A 120 -28.66 -20.28 32.46
C ASN A 120 -28.28 -19.08 33.35
N ASP A 121 -29.29 -18.36 33.85
CA ASP A 121 -29.10 -17.17 34.69
C ASP A 121 -28.34 -17.46 36.00
N ASN A 122 -28.48 -18.66 36.58
CA ASN A 122 -27.77 -19.01 37.82
C ASN A 122 -26.27 -19.17 37.59
N LEU A 123 -25.87 -19.80 36.49
CA LEU A 123 -24.46 -19.93 36.09
C LEU A 123 -23.88 -18.59 35.61
N PHE A 124 -24.68 -17.79 34.91
CA PHE A 124 -24.26 -16.45 34.50
C PHE A 124 -24.09 -15.50 35.70
N ASN A 125 -24.91 -15.62 36.74
CA ASN A 125 -24.68 -14.94 38.01
C ASN A 125 -23.42 -15.42 38.74
N ASN A 126 -22.94 -16.64 38.44
CA ASN A 126 -21.63 -17.11 38.93
C ASN A 126 -20.47 -16.46 38.17
N PHE A 127 -20.61 -16.25 36.85
CA PHE A 127 -19.62 -15.53 36.03
C PHE A 127 -19.28 -14.14 36.61
N PHE A 128 -20.28 -13.36 37.04
CA PHE A 128 -20.01 -12.09 37.72
C PHE A 128 -19.29 -12.22 39.07
N ARG A 129 -19.56 -13.28 39.83
CA ARG A 129 -18.86 -13.55 41.09
C ARG A 129 -17.38 -13.88 40.84
N GLU A 130 -17.07 -14.63 39.79
CA GLU A 130 -15.69 -14.94 39.38
C GLU A 130 -14.92 -13.67 38.98
N LEU A 131 -15.53 -12.77 38.21
CA LEU A 131 -14.94 -11.47 37.85
C LEU A 131 -14.65 -10.58 39.06
N GLN A 132 -15.54 -10.56 40.06
CA GLN A 132 -15.31 -9.82 41.31
C GLN A 132 -14.14 -10.42 42.11
N THR A 133 -13.99 -11.74 42.12
CA THR A 133 -12.87 -12.42 42.79
C THR A 133 -11.54 -12.14 42.07
N PHE A 134 -11.52 -12.09 40.73
CA PHE A 134 -10.37 -11.63 39.94
C PHE A 134 -9.91 -10.23 40.34
N GLN A 135 -10.85 -9.27 40.39
CA GLN A 135 -10.56 -7.88 40.68
C GLN A 135 -9.92 -7.67 42.07
N ARG A 136 -10.28 -8.51 43.04
CA ARG A 136 -9.75 -8.46 44.42
C ARG A 136 -8.39 -9.17 44.60
N THR A 137 -7.91 -9.89 43.60
CA THR A 137 -6.66 -10.68 43.67
C THR A 137 -5.46 -9.82 43.26
N ASN A 138 -4.41 -9.72 44.10
CA ASN A 138 -3.24 -8.87 43.82
C ASN A 138 -2.08 -9.58 43.10
N ASP A 139 -1.89 -10.86 43.37
CA ASP A 139 -0.91 -11.70 42.69
C ASP A 139 -1.63 -12.63 41.71
N HIS A 140 -1.28 -12.52 40.43
CA HIS A 140 -1.87 -13.31 39.36
C HIS A 140 -0.98 -14.48 38.93
N THR A 141 0.05 -14.80 39.71
CA THR A 141 0.91 -15.98 39.54
C THR A 141 0.49 -17.11 40.51
N GLY A 142 0.72 -18.37 40.13
CA GLY A 142 0.44 -19.52 41.01
C GLY A 142 -1.02 -20.00 41.03
N ASN A 143 -1.52 -20.45 42.19
CA ASN A 143 -2.85 -21.04 42.36
C ASN A 143 -3.93 -19.96 42.57
N LEU A 144 -5.01 -20.01 41.79
CA LEU A 144 -5.90 -18.86 41.58
C LEU A 144 -7.29 -19.09 42.18
N PRO A 145 -7.86 -18.10 42.90
CA PRO A 145 -9.14 -18.24 43.58
C PRO A 145 -10.36 -18.02 42.65
N TYR A 146 -10.16 -18.00 41.34
CA TYR A 146 -11.20 -17.78 40.33
C TYR A 146 -10.94 -18.66 39.10
N ASN A 147 -11.97 -18.85 38.27
CA ASN A 147 -11.83 -19.59 37.02
C ASN A 147 -10.90 -18.86 36.03
N VAL A 148 -9.79 -19.51 35.64
CA VAL A 148 -8.75 -18.91 34.80
C VAL A 148 -9.23 -18.48 33.41
N ASP A 149 -10.33 -19.04 32.91
CA ASP A 149 -10.89 -18.70 31.61
C ASP A 149 -11.30 -17.22 31.54
N ILE A 150 -11.61 -16.56 32.67
CA ILE A 150 -11.91 -15.12 32.69
C ILE A 150 -10.69 -14.25 32.34
N ARG A 151 -9.45 -14.76 32.46
CA ARG A 151 -8.24 -14.03 32.03
C ARG A 151 -8.14 -13.92 30.52
N TYR A 152 -8.86 -14.80 29.82
CA TYR A 152 -8.93 -14.77 28.38
C TYR A 152 -9.92 -13.72 27.88
N ILE A 153 -10.86 -13.31 28.74
CA ILE A 153 -11.82 -12.24 28.46
C ILE A 153 -11.12 -10.90 28.64
N LYS A 154 -11.33 -10.03 27.67
CA LYS A 154 -10.75 -8.71 27.55
C LYS A 154 -11.73 -7.65 27.99
N ASP A 155 -12.94 -7.72 27.46
CA ASP A 155 -14.10 -6.95 27.86
C ASP A 155 -15.40 -7.71 27.51
N PHE A 156 -16.53 -7.20 27.98
CA PHE A 156 -17.84 -7.69 27.56
C PHE A 156 -18.93 -6.62 27.70
N ARG A 157 -20.03 -6.78 26.96
CA ARG A 157 -21.21 -5.88 27.00
C ARG A 157 -22.49 -6.60 26.61
N LEU A 158 -23.64 -5.99 26.91
CA LEU A 158 -24.95 -6.47 26.44
C LEU A 158 -25.10 -6.15 24.94
N LEU A 159 -25.75 -7.02 24.17
CA LEU A 159 -26.21 -6.67 22.82
C LEU A 159 -27.36 -5.66 22.92
N SER A 160 -27.07 -4.37 22.75
CA SER A 160 -28.04 -3.27 22.81
C SER A 160 -28.65 -2.92 21.44
N ASP A 161 -29.78 -2.20 21.44
CA ASP A 161 -30.55 -1.82 20.25
C ASP A 161 -29.74 -1.02 19.21
N SER A 162 -28.76 -0.22 19.67
CA SER A 162 -27.87 0.57 18.81
C SER A 162 -26.84 -0.25 18.02
N ASN A 163 -26.56 -1.48 18.45
CA ASN A 163 -25.61 -2.39 17.80
C ASN A 163 -26.30 -3.39 16.86
N ILE A 164 -27.63 -3.44 16.89
CA ILE A 164 -28.45 -4.31 16.02
C ILE A 164 -28.73 -3.60 14.69
N ILE A 165 -28.79 -2.27 14.62
CA ILE A 165 -28.99 -1.54 13.36
C ILE A 165 -27.66 -1.36 12.63
N SER A 166 -27.55 -1.89 11.41
CA SER A 166 -26.33 -1.85 10.60
C SER A 166 -26.49 -1.01 9.31
N TYR A 167 -27.43 -0.05 9.31
CA TYR A 167 -27.67 0.86 8.18
C TYR A 167 -27.79 2.33 8.63
N ARG A 168 -27.39 3.28 7.77
CA ARG A 168 -27.45 4.73 8.06
C ARG A 168 -28.81 5.37 7.74
N GLN A 169 -29.55 4.82 6.78
CA GLN A 169 -30.89 5.26 6.39
C GLN A 169 -31.75 4.04 6.08
N LEU A 170 -33.00 4.05 6.52
CA LEU A 170 -33.98 3.01 6.19
C LEU A 170 -34.58 3.28 4.81
N TYR A 171 -34.43 2.31 3.91
CA TYR A 171 -35.04 2.28 2.57
C TYR A 171 -36.28 1.37 2.57
N ASP A 172 -36.89 1.16 1.40
CA ASP A 172 -38.16 0.41 1.25
C ASP A 172 -38.13 -1.04 1.76
N SER A 173 -36.94 -1.64 1.89
CA SER A 173 -36.78 -2.99 2.44
C SER A 173 -35.73 -3.04 3.55
N ALA A 174 -36.01 -3.84 4.57
CA ALA A 174 -35.11 -4.17 5.66
C ALA A 174 -34.96 -5.68 5.81
N PHE A 175 -33.77 -6.14 6.18
CA PHE A 175 -33.45 -7.54 6.41
C PHE A 175 -33.20 -7.73 7.90
N LEU A 176 -34.04 -8.52 8.55
CA LEU A 176 -33.88 -8.95 9.92
C LEU A 176 -33.06 -10.25 9.91
N ASN A 177 -31.80 -10.21 10.38
CA ASN A 177 -30.96 -11.39 10.50
C ASN A 177 -31.22 -12.06 11.84
N LEU A 178 -31.64 -13.33 11.79
CA LEU A 178 -32.07 -14.10 12.94
C LEU A 178 -30.93 -14.91 13.53
N VAL A 179 -30.96 -15.08 14.84
CA VAL A 179 -30.05 -15.94 15.60
C VAL A 179 -30.30 -17.40 15.23
N ASP A 180 -29.23 -18.13 14.90
CA ASP A 180 -29.29 -19.56 14.57
C ASP A 180 -28.47 -20.39 15.56
N VAL A 181 -29.14 -20.87 16.61
CA VAL A 181 -28.53 -21.72 17.62
C VAL A 181 -29.40 -22.96 17.79
N THR A 182 -28.93 -24.08 17.23
CA THR A 182 -29.65 -25.38 17.26
C THR A 182 -30.11 -25.79 18.65
N GLU A 183 -29.28 -25.56 19.66
CA GLU A 183 -29.54 -25.93 21.06
C GLU A 183 -30.69 -25.14 21.69
N LEU A 184 -30.92 -23.89 21.26
CA LEU A 184 -31.97 -23.01 21.77
C LEU A 184 -33.17 -22.93 20.81
N PHE A 185 -33.07 -23.58 19.65
CA PHE A 185 -33.98 -23.36 18.53
C PHE A 185 -35.42 -23.71 18.89
N HIS A 186 -35.68 -24.94 19.34
CA HIS A 186 -37.05 -25.42 19.57
C HIS A 186 -37.72 -24.75 20.77
N ASP A 187 -36.97 -24.57 21.87
CA ASP A 187 -37.56 -24.16 23.16
C ASP A 187 -37.65 -22.64 23.33
N ARG A 188 -36.76 -21.87 22.68
CA ARG A 188 -36.65 -20.41 22.89
C ARG A 188 -36.73 -19.59 21.60
N ILE A 189 -36.01 -19.95 20.54
CA ILE A 189 -35.93 -19.13 19.32
C ILE A 189 -37.20 -19.27 18.46
N HIS A 190 -37.64 -20.51 18.18
CA HIS A 190 -38.77 -20.78 17.31
C HIS A 190 -40.10 -20.16 17.79
N PRO A 191 -40.44 -20.20 19.11
CA PRO A 191 -41.63 -19.52 19.62
C PRO A 191 -41.61 -17.98 19.44
N ILE A 192 -40.42 -17.37 19.56
CA ILE A 192 -40.23 -15.92 19.33
C ILE A 192 -40.33 -15.62 17.82
N GLU A 193 -39.79 -16.49 16.96
CA GLU A 193 -39.88 -16.35 15.51
C GLU A 193 -41.33 -16.41 15.01
N GLU A 194 -42.14 -17.34 15.51
CA GLU A 194 -43.57 -17.42 15.18
C GLU A 194 -44.35 -16.21 15.72
N SER A 195 -43.94 -15.68 16.87
CA SER A 195 -44.49 -14.43 17.42
C SER A 195 -44.14 -13.23 16.54
N LEU A 196 -42.91 -13.17 16.01
CA LEU A 196 -42.47 -12.12 15.08
C LEU A 196 -43.27 -12.18 13.77
N LYS A 197 -43.43 -13.36 13.17
CA LYS A 197 -44.27 -13.53 11.96
C LYS A 197 -45.71 -13.10 12.21
N THR A 198 -46.29 -13.51 13.35
CA THR A 198 -47.64 -13.11 13.76
C THR A 198 -47.75 -11.59 13.93
N TYR A 199 -46.74 -10.96 14.53
CA TYR A 199 -46.68 -9.51 14.71
C TYR A 199 -46.56 -8.78 13.37
N LEU A 200 -45.72 -9.25 12.45
CA LEU A 200 -45.58 -8.69 11.10
C LEU A 200 -46.91 -8.78 10.32
N HIS A 201 -47.61 -9.92 10.39
CA HIS A 201 -48.93 -10.08 9.79
C HIS A 201 -49.98 -9.14 10.39
N ARG A 202 -50.03 -8.98 11.71
CA ARG A 202 -50.98 -8.08 12.40
C ARG A 202 -50.75 -6.61 12.05
N ASN A 203 -49.50 -6.22 11.79
CA ASN A 203 -49.14 -4.86 11.38
C ASN A 203 -49.19 -4.66 9.85
N ASN A 204 -49.74 -5.61 9.09
CA ASN A 204 -49.81 -5.58 7.62
C ASN A 204 -48.45 -5.37 6.92
N ILE A 205 -47.37 -5.89 7.50
CA ILE A 205 -46.03 -5.83 6.90
C ILE A 205 -45.86 -7.01 5.95
N THR A 206 -45.50 -6.70 4.71
CA THR A 206 -45.13 -7.74 3.73
C THR A 206 -43.75 -8.27 4.10
N PHE A 207 -43.57 -9.58 4.12
CA PHE A 207 -42.27 -10.19 4.40
C PHE A 207 -42.05 -11.50 3.65
N ILE A 208 -40.78 -11.83 3.41
CA ILE A 208 -40.30 -13.11 2.90
C ILE A 208 -39.32 -13.64 3.93
N HIS A 209 -39.51 -14.89 4.32
CA HIS A 209 -38.61 -15.57 5.24
C HIS A 209 -37.73 -16.55 4.45
N ASN A 210 -36.43 -16.29 4.45
CA ASN A 210 -35.43 -17.24 3.96
C ASN A 210 -34.96 -18.10 5.13
N GLN A 211 -35.50 -19.33 5.20
CA GLN A 211 -35.21 -20.29 6.26
C GLN A 211 -33.77 -20.84 6.21
N GLU A 212 -33.14 -20.85 5.03
CA GLU A 212 -31.79 -21.34 4.81
C GLU A 212 -30.75 -20.33 5.30
N ASN A 213 -30.95 -19.04 4.96
CA ASN A 213 -30.05 -17.96 5.36
C ASN A 213 -30.43 -17.31 6.70
N LYS A 214 -31.49 -17.78 7.36
CA LYS A 214 -31.98 -17.25 8.66
C LYS A 214 -32.25 -15.75 8.62
N THR A 215 -32.89 -15.29 7.54
CA THR A 215 -33.22 -13.87 7.34
C THR A 215 -34.69 -13.67 7.02
N ILE A 216 -35.30 -12.65 7.63
CA ILE A 216 -36.64 -12.17 7.25
C ILE A 216 -36.48 -10.82 6.57
N GLN A 217 -36.76 -10.77 5.27
CA GLN A 217 -36.87 -9.50 4.55
C GLN A 217 -38.27 -8.94 4.74
N ILE A 218 -38.38 -7.69 5.18
CA ILE A 218 -39.63 -6.96 5.37
C ILE A 218 -39.65 -5.71 4.49
N TRP A 219 -40.84 -5.31 4.01
CA TRP A 219 -41.03 -4.12 3.17
C TRP A 219 -41.95 -3.11 3.82
N GLY A 220 -41.69 -1.82 3.57
CA GLY A 220 -42.56 -0.71 3.99
C GLY A 220 -42.63 -0.49 5.50
N ALA A 221 -41.67 -1.04 6.27
CA ALA A 221 -41.58 -0.82 7.70
C ALA A 221 -41.04 0.60 8.00
N SER A 222 -41.63 1.29 8.97
CA SER A 222 -41.09 2.57 9.45
C SER A 222 -39.91 2.36 10.40
N GLN A 223 -39.06 3.37 10.58
CA GLN A 223 -37.95 3.28 11.54
C GLN A 223 -38.46 3.03 12.97
N ALA A 224 -39.62 3.58 13.33
CA ALA A 224 -40.26 3.33 14.61
C ALA A 224 -40.65 1.85 14.78
N LEU A 225 -41.16 1.21 13.72
CA LEU A 225 -41.49 -0.20 13.74
C LEU A 225 -40.24 -1.09 13.83
N ILE A 226 -39.16 -0.75 13.11
CA ILE A 226 -37.88 -1.45 13.22
C ILE A 226 -37.35 -1.38 14.65
N ASN A 227 -37.38 -0.20 15.26
CA ASN A 227 -36.94 -0.02 16.64
C ASN A 227 -37.80 -0.84 17.62
N GLU A 228 -39.13 -0.88 17.42
CA GLU A 228 -40.02 -1.73 18.23
C GLU A 228 -39.71 -3.22 18.03
N ILE A 229 -39.41 -3.63 16.80
CA ILE A 229 -39.03 -5.01 16.48
C ILE A 229 -37.72 -5.39 17.21
N ILE A 230 -36.68 -4.56 17.10
CA ILE A 230 -35.36 -4.80 17.73
C ILE A 230 -35.44 -4.85 19.27
N ALA A 231 -36.25 -3.95 19.85
CA ALA A 231 -36.40 -3.85 21.30
C ALA A 231 -37.15 -5.04 21.93
N ASN A 232 -37.97 -5.76 21.16
CA ASN A 232 -38.87 -6.78 21.69
C ASN A 232 -38.52 -8.20 21.22
N PHE A 233 -38.08 -8.39 19.97
CA PHE A 233 -37.81 -9.72 19.42
C PHE A 233 -36.31 -10.04 19.53
N ASP A 234 -35.96 -10.69 20.63
CA ASP A 234 -34.56 -10.99 21.00
C ASP A 234 -33.83 -11.94 20.02
N ILE A 235 -34.52 -12.51 19.03
CA ILE A 235 -33.91 -13.36 18.01
C ILE A 235 -33.20 -12.57 16.91
N ILE A 236 -33.25 -11.23 16.93
CA ILE A 236 -32.65 -10.38 15.89
C ILE A 236 -31.28 -9.91 16.36
N HIS A 237 -30.23 -10.33 15.65
CA HIS A 237 -28.86 -9.92 16.00
C HIS A 237 -28.29 -8.84 15.08
N SER A 238 -28.94 -8.57 13.95
CA SER A 238 -28.65 -7.40 13.10
C SER A 238 -29.81 -7.10 12.14
N VAL A 239 -29.96 -5.83 11.77
CA VAL A 239 -30.90 -5.34 10.76
C VAL A 239 -30.15 -4.53 9.72
N ASN A 240 -30.29 -4.91 8.46
CA ASN A 240 -29.72 -4.22 7.31
C ASN A 240 -30.84 -3.55 6.50
N SER A 241 -30.57 -2.42 5.86
CA SER A 241 -31.49 -1.83 4.87
C SER A 241 -30.72 -1.53 3.59
N SER A 242 -31.10 -2.22 2.51
CA SER A 242 -30.56 -1.98 1.18
C SER A 242 -31.67 -1.47 0.25
N LEU A 243 -31.30 -0.57 -0.66
CA LEU A 243 -32.17 -0.08 -1.73
C LEU A 243 -32.71 -1.24 -2.57
N ALA A 244 -34.00 -1.54 -2.40
CA ALA A 244 -34.77 -2.29 -3.37
C ALA A 244 -35.17 -1.33 -4.50
N GLY A 245 -34.51 -1.42 -5.65
CA GLY A 245 -34.89 -0.66 -6.84
C GLY A 245 -36.07 -1.33 -7.55
N VAL A 246 -37.22 -0.64 -7.62
CA VAL A 246 -38.34 -1.03 -8.48
C VAL A 246 -38.03 -0.75 -9.97
N VAL A 247 -38.60 -1.62 -10.79
CA VAL A 247 -38.49 -1.89 -12.25
C VAL A 247 -39.28 -0.87 -13.09
N ALA A 248 -38.76 -0.47 -14.26
CA ALA A 248 -39.53 0.08 -15.40
C ALA A 248 -38.82 -0.26 -16.74
N PRO A 249 -39.55 -0.34 -17.89
CA PRO A 249 -39.41 -1.47 -18.82
C PRO A 249 -38.44 -1.24 -20.00
N GLY A 250 -37.71 -2.29 -20.38
CA GLY A 250 -37.05 -2.40 -21.68
C GLY A 250 -37.99 -2.91 -22.77
N SER A 251 -37.51 -3.00 -24.01
CA SER A 251 -38.25 -3.34 -25.23
C SER A 251 -38.95 -4.73 -25.22
N PHE A 252 -38.66 -5.55 -24.21
CA PHE A 252 -39.29 -6.84 -23.87
C PHE A 252 -39.71 -6.94 -22.38
N ASN A 253 -39.93 -5.82 -21.70
CA ASN A 253 -40.29 -5.73 -20.29
C ASN A 253 -39.22 -6.19 -19.27
N THR A 254 -37.92 -6.11 -19.60
CA THR A 254 -36.79 -6.29 -18.66
C THR A 254 -35.94 -5.01 -18.55
N PRO A 255 -35.66 -4.44 -17.36
CA PRO A 255 -34.81 -3.27 -17.21
C PRO A 255 -33.31 -3.63 -17.24
N ILE A 256 -32.53 -2.94 -18.06
CA ILE A 256 -31.06 -2.91 -17.98
C ILE A 256 -30.66 -1.54 -17.43
N ARG A 257 -30.04 -1.48 -16.25
CA ARG A 257 -29.38 -0.27 -15.75
C ARG A 257 -27.87 -0.42 -16.00
N SER A 258 -27.27 0.56 -16.68
CA SER A 258 -25.84 0.59 -17.00
C SER A 258 -25.07 1.54 -16.08
N PHE A 259 -23.76 1.32 -15.96
CA PHE A 259 -22.84 2.29 -15.35
C PHE A 259 -22.96 3.60 -16.14
N GLY A 260 -23.08 4.75 -15.46
CA GLY A 260 -23.33 6.07 -16.09
C GLY A 260 -22.23 6.60 -17.01
N PHE A 261 -21.29 5.74 -17.40
CA PHE A 261 -20.18 6.02 -18.30
C PHE A 261 -19.99 4.85 -19.28
N THR A 262 -19.39 5.15 -20.44
CA THR A 262 -18.89 4.13 -21.36
C THR A 262 -17.37 4.27 -21.49
N LEU A 263 -16.69 3.15 -21.70
CA LEU A 263 -15.26 3.16 -21.95
C LEU A 263 -14.99 3.26 -23.43
N VAL A 264 -14.14 4.22 -23.78
CA VAL A 264 -13.44 4.22 -25.06
C VAL A 264 -12.19 3.38 -24.85
N PRO A 265 -12.03 2.27 -25.60
CA PRO A 265 -10.82 1.46 -25.51
C PRO A 265 -9.56 2.31 -25.73
N PRO A 266 -8.44 1.94 -25.11
CA PRO A 266 -7.18 2.63 -25.36
C PRO A 266 -6.69 2.34 -26.79
N SER A 267 -5.65 3.04 -27.23
CA SER A 267 -4.96 2.71 -28.48
C SER A 267 -4.60 1.20 -28.53
N PRO A 268 -4.65 0.54 -29.70
CA PRO A 268 -4.13 -0.81 -29.85
C PRO A 268 -2.68 -0.97 -29.35
N ASP A 269 -1.88 0.09 -29.45
CA ASP A 269 -0.48 0.14 -29.01
C ASP A 269 -0.32 0.51 -27.53
N ALA A 270 -1.43 0.77 -26.81
CA ALA A 270 -1.38 1.00 -25.38
C ALA A 270 -0.92 -0.27 -24.64
N PRO A 271 -0.18 -0.11 -23.53
CA PRO A 271 0.31 -1.25 -22.77
C PRO A 271 -0.84 -2.05 -22.15
N VAL A 272 -0.58 -3.34 -21.95
CA VAL A 272 -1.43 -4.23 -21.17
C VAL A 272 -0.90 -4.27 -19.73
N ILE A 273 -1.78 -4.08 -18.75
CA ILE A 273 -1.47 -4.23 -17.31
C ILE A 273 -2.07 -5.55 -16.80
N GLY A 274 -1.23 -6.41 -16.24
CA GLY A 274 -1.68 -7.63 -15.57
C GLY A 274 -2.11 -7.36 -14.13
N ILE A 275 -3.36 -7.65 -13.77
CA ILE A 275 -3.90 -7.45 -12.43
C ILE A 275 -3.96 -8.78 -11.69
N LEU A 276 -3.07 -8.98 -10.71
CA LEU A 276 -3.03 -10.16 -9.84
C LEU A 276 -3.86 -9.91 -8.58
N ASP A 277 -5.13 -10.29 -8.62
CA ASP A 277 -6.11 -9.99 -7.56
C ASP A 277 -7.27 -11.03 -7.55
N SER A 278 -8.48 -10.59 -7.20
CA SER A 278 -9.73 -11.34 -7.05
C SER A 278 -10.53 -11.52 -8.34
N GLY A 279 -9.99 -11.07 -9.47
CA GLY A 279 -10.64 -11.06 -10.78
C GLY A 279 -11.07 -9.66 -11.21
N ILE A 280 -11.52 -9.55 -12.46
CA ILE A 280 -12.08 -8.31 -13.02
C ILE A 280 -13.47 -8.61 -13.56
N SER A 281 -14.50 -8.10 -12.89
CA SER A 281 -15.88 -8.43 -13.20
C SER A 281 -16.29 -8.01 -14.62
N SER A 282 -16.71 -8.98 -15.44
CA SER A 282 -17.28 -8.74 -16.78
C SER A 282 -18.63 -8.01 -16.75
N ASN A 283 -19.24 -7.86 -15.58
CA ASN A 283 -20.48 -7.11 -15.38
C ASN A 283 -20.26 -5.59 -15.31
N THR A 284 -19.02 -5.14 -15.45
CA THR A 284 -18.65 -3.71 -15.45
C THR A 284 -18.20 -3.25 -16.84
N PRO A 285 -18.12 -1.93 -17.11
CA PRO A 285 -17.61 -1.41 -18.37
C PRO A 285 -16.17 -1.85 -18.68
N LEU A 286 -15.39 -2.27 -17.67
CA LEU A 286 -14.03 -2.78 -17.86
C LEU A 286 -13.97 -3.99 -18.79
N ASN A 287 -15.06 -4.76 -18.93
CA ASN A 287 -15.12 -5.90 -19.85
C ASN A 287 -14.70 -5.55 -21.28
N ALA A 288 -14.94 -4.31 -21.73
CA ALA A 288 -14.56 -3.85 -23.06
C ALA A 288 -13.03 -3.71 -23.27
N ILE A 289 -12.25 -3.71 -22.18
CA ILE A 289 -10.79 -3.47 -22.19
C ILE A 289 -9.99 -4.60 -21.51
N VAL A 290 -10.63 -5.71 -21.15
CA VAL A 290 -9.95 -6.92 -20.65
C VAL A 290 -9.64 -7.85 -21.82
N LYS A 291 -8.37 -8.27 -21.95
CA LYS A 291 -7.87 -9.05 -23.10
C LYS A 291 -8.17 -10.54 -23.02
N ASN A 292 -8.22 -11.13 -21.82
CA ASN A 292 -8.50 -12.54 -21.63
C ASN A 292 -9.98 -12.79 -21.37
N ALA A 293 -10.55 -13.77 -22.07
CA ALA A 293 -11.96 -14.16 -21.95
C ALA A 293 -12.17 -15.56 -21.34
N ASN A 294 -11.07 -16.27 -21.06
CA ASN A 294 -11.04 -17.64 -20.57
C ASN A 294 -10.42 -17.71 -19.16
N ASN A 295 -10.63 -18.85 -18.49
CA ASN A 295 -10.13 -19.09 -17.12
C ASN A 295 -8.66 -19.58 -17.12
N GLU A 296 -7.88 -19.24 -18.14
CA GLU A 296 -6.47 -19.67 -18.24
C GLU A 296 -5.53 -18.94 -17.28
N TYR A 297 -5.98 -17.82 -16.72
CA TYR A 297 -5.28 -17.00 -15.72
C TYR A 297 -6.05 -16.98 -14.40
N ASP A 298 -6.53 -18.15 -13.98
CA ASP A 298 -7.32 -18.32 -12.76
C ASP A 298 -6.78 -19.50 -11.93
N LEU A 299 -6.28 -19.20 -10.73
CA LEU A 299 -5.81 -20.19 -9.75
C LEU A 299 -6.89 -20.60 -8.74
N THR A 300 -8.06 -19.96 -8.75
CA THR A 300 -9.13 -20.20 -7.78
C THR A 300 -10.21 -21.12 -8.34
N GLY A 301 -10.27 -21.27 -9.66
CA GLY A 301 -11.22 -22.13 -10.37
C GLY A 301 -12.64 -21.56 -10.42
N THR A 302 -12.81 -20.27 -10.11
CA THR A 302 -14.11 -19.60 -10.03
C THR A 302 -14.32 -18.54 -11.12
N GLY A 303 -13.36 -18.40 -12.03
CA GLY A 303 -13.37 -17.54 -13.20
C GLY A 303 -12.65 -16.21 -12.97
N SER A 304 -11.71 -15.88 -13.87
CA SER A 304 -10.94 -14.63 -13.84
C SER A 304 -11.82 -13.38 -14.06
N LEU A 305 -12.93 -13.54 -14.80
CA LEU A 305 -13.88 -12.47 -15.07
C LEU A 305 -14.98 -12.30 -14.01
N ILE A 306 -14.83 -12.98 -12.87
CA ILE A 306 -15.75 -12.94 -11.74
C ILE A 306 -14.98 -12.46 -10.53
N ASP A 307 -15.54 -11.50 -9.78
CA ASP A 307 -14.92 -10.93 -8.59
C ASP A 307 -15.88 -11.02 -7.41
N ASN A 308 -15.69 -12.06 -6.57
CA ASN A 308 -16.61 -12.37 -5.46
C ASN A 308 -16.17 -11.77 -4.12
N LEU A 309 -15.00 -11.12 -4.06
CA LEU A 309 -14.48 -10.59 -2.81
C LEU A 309 -15.38 -9.48 -2.26
N PHE A 310 -15.35 -9.27 -0.94
CA PHE A 310 -16.16 -8.26 -0.24
C PHE A 310 -17.66 -8.37 -0.57
N ASN A 311 -18.24 -9.57 -0.42
CA ASN A 311 -19.65 -9.85 -0.71
C ASN A 311 -20.04 -9.48 -2.15
N GLY A 312 -19.13 -9.73 -3.10
CA GLY A 312 -19.27 -9.43 -4.52
C GLY A 312 -19.06 -7.96 -4.90
N CYS A 313 -18.73 -7.06 -3.96
CA CYS A 313 -18.35 -5.69 -4.30
C CYS A 313 -17.06 -5.64 -5.13
N GLY A 314 -16.19 -6.63 -4.96
CA GLY A 314 -15.03 -6.90 -5.78
C GLY A 314 -13.84 -5.96 -5.56
N HIS A 315 -12.70 -6.53 -5.15
CA HIS A 315 -11.48 -5.76 -4.90
C HIS A 315 -10.69 -5.54 -6.19
N GLY A 316 -10.46 -6.61 -6.95
CA GLY A 316 -9.69 -6.59 -8.19
C GLY A 316 -10.32 -5.70 -9.25
N THR A 317 -11.65 -5.64 -9.30
CA THR A 317 -12.40 -4.73 -10.18
C THR A 317 -12.14 -3.26 -9.85
N GLY A 318 -12.03 -2.90 -8.56
CA GLY A 318 -11.69 -1.55 -8.12
C GLY A 318 -10.25 -1.17 -8.49
N VAL A 319 -9.30 -2.06 -8.21
CA VAL A 319 -7.87 -1.90 -8.55
C VAL A 319 -7.68 -1.76 -10.07
N ALA A 320 -8.32 -2.61 -10.86
CA ALA A 320 -8.28 -2.58 -12.32
C ALA A 320 -8.87 -1.29 -12.88
N GLY A 321 -9.94 -0.76 -12.26
CA GLY A 321 -10.49 0.54 -12.60
C GLY A 321 -9.46 1.67 -12.46
N PHE A 322 -8.70 1.70 -11.36
CA PHE A 322 -7.62 2.67 -11.18
C PHE A 322 -6.45 2.45 -12.13
N ALA A 323 -6.06 1.21 -12.40
CA ALA A 323 -4.99 0.90 -13.34
C ALA A 323 -5.31 1.38 -14.77
N ALA A 324 -6.54 1.18 -15.23
CA ALA A 324 -6.94 1.56 -16.59
C ALA A 324 -7.31 3.05 -16.75
N LEU A 325 -7.80 3.71 -15.70
CA LEU A 325 -8.44 5.04 -15.82
C LEU A 325 -7.81 6.10 -14.91
N GLY A 326 -6.86 5.75 -14.05
CA GLY A 326 -6.34 6.65 -13.03
C GLY A 326 -7.46 7.19 -12.13
N SER A 327 -7.41 8.47 -11.78
CA SER A 327 -8.42 9.14 -10.94
C SER A 327 -9.66 9.62 -11.70
N GLN A 328 -9.81 9.32 -13.01
CA GLN A 328 -10.88 9.85 -13.87
C GLN A 328 -12.29 9.59 -13.31
N LEU A 329 -12.53 8.41 -12.74
CA LEU A 329 -13.85 8.02 -12.21
C LEU A 329 -14.18 8.64 -10.85
N ILE A 330 -13.17 9.14 -10.14
CA ILE A 330 -13.36 9.81 -8.85
C ILE A 330 -13.89 11.22 -9.08
N THR A 331 -13.22 11.99 -9.93
CA THR A 331 -13.52 13.41 -10.17
C THR A 331 -14.75 13.62 -11.05
N ASN A 332 -15.00 12.72 -12.01
CA ASN A 332 -16.19 12.77 -12.85
C ASN A 332 -16.62 11.34 -13.26
N HIS A 333 -17.79 10.90 -12.81
CA HIS A 333 -18.23 9.51 -12.97
C HIS A 333 -19.17 9.28 -14.17
N THR A 334 -19.40 10.27 -15.02
CA THR A 334 -20.31 10.16 -16.17
C THR A 334 -19.64 10.45 -17.52
N GLY A 335 -20.30 10.05 -18.60
CA GLY A 335 -19.88 10.30 -19.99
C GLY A 335 -18.89 9.28 -20.52
N ASN A 336 -18.19 9.63 -21.60
CA ASN A 336 -17.17 8.75 -22.18
C ASN A 336 -15.86 8.91 -21.40
N LYS A 337 -15.25 7.79 -21.01
CA LYS A 337 -13.94 7.76 -20.34
C LYS A 337 -12.92 7.08 -21.23
N GLN A 338 -11.78 7.74 -21.41
CA GLN A 338 -10.67 7.20 -22.18
C GLN A 338 -9.86 6.29 -21.27
N ALA A 339 -9.78 5.01 -21.64
CA ALA A 339 -8.83 4.11 -21.00
C ALA A 339 -7.40 4.45 -21.44
N ASP A 340 -6.47 4.37 -20.49
CA ASP A 340 -5.04 4.60 -20.68
C ASP A 340 -4.28 3.30 -20.98
N ALA A 341 -4.86 2.14 -20.64
CA ALA A 341 -4.23 0.83 -20.77
C ALA A 341 -5.26 -0.29 -20.99
N TRP A 342 -4.81 -1.36 -21.63
CA TRP A 342 -5.53 -2.63 -21.65
C TRP A 342 -5.31 -3.39 -20.34
N LEU A 343 -6.22 -4.31 -20.00
CA LEU A 343 -6.14 -5.11 -18.78
C LEU A 343 -6.02 -6.59 -19.10
N LEU A 344 -5.27 -7.33 -18.28
CA LEU A 344 -5.27 -8.79 -18.23
C LEU A 344 -5.63 -9.22 -16.81
N SER A 345 -6.75 -9.92 -16.64
CA SER A 345 -7.20 -10.38 -15.32
C SER A 345 -6.47 -11.67 -14.94
N ILE A 346 -5.71 -11.64 -13.84
CA ILE A 346 -5.00 -12.79 -13.28
C ILE A 346 -5.56 -13.05 -11.88
N LYS A 347 -6.49 -14.00 -11.78
CA LYS A 347 -7.18 -14.28 -10.52
C LYS A 347 -6.39 -15.24 -9.66
N ILE A 348 -5.93 -14.75 -8.51
CA ILE A 348 -5.10 -15.47 -7.55
C ILE A 348 -5.72 -15.55 -6.17
N LEU A 349 -6.87 -14.91 -5.93
CA LEU A 349 -7.59 -14.96 -4.66
C LEU A 349 -9.11 -14.95 -4.87
N ASP A 350 -9.85 -15.55 -3.95
CA ASP A 350 -11.31 -15.62 -3.94
C ASP A 350 -11.81 -15.97 -2.53
N THR A 351 -13.11 -15.81 -2.28
CA THR A 351 -13.75 -16.07 -0.98
C THR A 351 -13.63 -17.52 -0.50
N ASN A 352 -13.44 -18.47 -1.41
CA ASN A 352 -13.31 -19.91 -1.11
C ASN A 352 -11.85 -20.41 -1.18
N SER A 353 -10.85 -19.52 -1.25
CA SER A 353 -9.54 -19.92 -1.80
C SER A 353 -8.75 -20.91 -0.94
N PRO A 354 -8.27 -22.03 -1.54
CA PRO A 354 -7.17 -22.82 -1.01
C PRO A 354 -5.85 -22.02 -1.05
N ARG A 355 -4.80 -22.50 -0.36
CA ARG A 355 -3.47 -21.88 -0.40
C ARG A 355 -2.96 -21.78 -1.85
N VAL A 356 -2.76 -20.56 -2.34
CA VAL A 356 -2.24 -20.29 -3.69
C VAL A 356 -0.72 -20.41 -3.68
N SER A 357 -0.14 -21.09 -4.67
CA SER A 357 1.31 -21.27 -4.75
C SER A 357 2.00 -20.08 -5.39
N ASP A 358 3.02 -19.53 -4.72
CA ASP A 358 3.90 -18.50 -5.30
C ASP A 358 4.46 -18.92 -6.66
N LEU A 359 4.78 -20.20 -6.84
CA LEU A 359 5.32 -20.71 -8.11
C LEU A 359 4.30 -20.67 -9.26
N GLU A 360 3.02 -20.91 -8.95
CA GLU A 360 1.95 -20.80 -9.95
C GLU A 360 1.74 -19.33 -10.36
N ILE A 361 1.83 -18.41 -9.41
CA ILE A 361 1.80 -16.96 -9.68
C ILE A 361 2.95 -16.57 -10.62
N ILE A 362 4.19 -17.01 -10.32
CA ILE A 362 5.36 -16.73 -11.17
C ILE A 362 5.17 -17.27 -12.59
N ASN A 363 4.60 -18.47 -12.74
CA ASN A 363 4.31 -19.05 -14.05
C ASN A 363 3.25 -18.26 -14.82
N LEU A 364 2.19 -17.77 -14.14
CA LEU A 364 1.17 -16.94 -14.77
C LEU A 364 1.73 -15.59 -15.24
N ILE A 365 2.61 -14.95 -14.46
CA ILE A 365 3.27 -13.71 -14.87
C ILE A 365 4.13 -13.95 -16.12
N ARG A 366 4.92 -15.03 -16.14
CA ARG A 366 5.72 -15.40 -17.31
C ARG A 366 4.86 -15.67 -18.54
N LYS A 367 3.79 -16.46 -18.37
CA LYS A 367 2.83 -16.73 -19.45
C LYS A 367 2.19 -15.45 -19.97
N ALA A 368 1.77 -14.54 -19.09
CA ALA A 368 1.19 -13.25 -19.48
C ALA A 368 2.17 -12.37 -20.26
N HIS A 369 3.44 -12.36 -19.86
CA HIS A 369 4.50 -11.67 -20.59
C HIS A 369 4.70 -12.28 -21.98
N GLU A 370 4.77 -13.60 -22.09
CA GLU A 370 4.99 -14.30 -23.37
C GLU A 370 3.81 -14.17 -24.34
N GLU A 371 2.57 -14.27 -23.86
CA GLU A 371 1.38 -14.30 -24.72
C GLU A 371 0.81 -12.91 -25.03
N TYR A 372 0.93 -11.97 -24.10
CA TYR A 372 0.30 -10.64 -24.21
C TYR A 372 1.31 -9.49 -24.15
N GLY A 373 2.61 -9.77 -24.06
CA GLY A 373 3.65 -8.73 -23.97
C GLY A 373 3.55 -7.87 -22.70
N VAL A 374 2.93 -8.39 -21.63
CA VAL A 374 2.72 -7.63 -20.40
C VAL A 374 4.07 -7.29 -19.76
N ARG A 375 4.32 -5.98 -19.57
CA ARG A 375 5.51 -5.47 -18.88
C ARG A 375 5.20 -4.86 -17.51
N ILE A 376 3.94 -4.56 -17.23
CA ILE A 376 3.48 -3.93 -15.99
C ILE A 376 2.48 -4.87 -15.31
N PHE A 377 2.74 -5.20 -14.06
CA PHE A 377 1.86 -6.04 -13.24
C PHE A 377 1.49 -5.32 -11.95
N VAL A 378 0.28 -5.56 -11.43
CA VAL A 378 -0.15 -5.09 -10.11
C VAL A 378 -0.40 -6.31 -9.24
N LEU A 379 0.34 -6.41 -8.13
CA LEU A 379 0.18 -7.45 -7.12
C LEU A 379 -0.32 -6.83 -5.82
N THR A 380 -1.55 -7.17 -5.44
CA THR A 380 -2.21 -6.62 -4.25
C THR A 380 -2.29 -7.59 -3.08
N VAL A 381 -1.91 -8.85 -3.33
CA VAL A 381 -1.87 -9.90 -2.32
C VAL A 381 -0.58 -9.80 -1.54
N THR A 382 -0.72 -9.74 -0.22
CA THR A 382 0.38 -9.79 0.75
C THR A 382 0.10 -10.87 1.79
N GLU A 383 1.14 -11.32 2.48
CA GLU A 383 0.97 -12.12 3.69
C GLU A 383 0.13 -11.35 4.72
N ASN A 384 -0.62 -12.06 5.57
CA ASN A 384 -1.47 -11.41 6.57
C ASN A 384 -0.66 -10.67 7.64
N ASP A 385 0.44 -11.29 8.07
CA ASP A 385 1.31 -10.79 9.12
C ASP A 385 2.31 -9.78 8.55
N SER A 386 2.58 -8.73 9.33
CA SER A 386 3.66 -7.79 9.04
C SER A 386 5.00 -8.46 9.30
N LYS A 387 6.01 -8.11 8.49
CA LYS A 387 7.36 -8.66 8.68
C LYS A 387 7.91 -8.26 10.04
N GLY A 388 8.62 -9.19 10.68
CA GLY A 388 9.43 -8.90 11.85
C GLY A 388 10.52 -7.87 11.54
N ASP A 389 10.99 -7.16 12.56
CA ASP A 389 12.10 -6.23 12.40
C ASP A 389 13.34 -6.99 11.91
N ASN A 390 13.96 -6.47 10.85
CA ASN A 390 15.12 -7.06 10.19
C ASN A 390 14.91 -8.47 9.61
N GLU A 391 13.66 -8.94 9.52
CA GLU A 391 13.34 -10.23 8.91
C GLU A 391 13.86 -10.31 7.47
N PRO A 392 14.49 -11.44 7.05
CA PRO A 392 14.99 -11.62 5.70
C PRO A 392 13.94 -11.44 4.60
N ILE A 393 14.43 -11.25 3.37
CA ILE A 393 13.60 -11.25 2.17
C ILE A 393 12.89 -12.61 2.04
N SER A 394 11.58 -12.59 1.80
CA SER A 394 10.76 -13.79 1.61
C SER A 394 11.12 -14.53 0.32
N ALA A 395 10.79 -15.83 0.27
CA ALA A 395 10.97 -16.64 -0.93
C ALA A 395 10.14 -16.09 -2.12
N PHE A 396 8.97 -15.54 -1.84
CA PHE A 396 8.13 -14.94 -2.87
C PHE A 396 8.78 -13.68 -3.47
N ALA A 397 9.25 -12.75 -2.63
CA ALA A 397 9.98 -11.56 -3.08
C ALA A 397 11.25 -11.92 -3.87
N PHE A 398 11.99 -12.96 -3.44
CA PHE A 398 13.14 -13.49 -4.19
C PHE A 398 12.76 -13.93 -5.61
N ASN A 399 11.67 -14.70 -5.75
CA ASN A 399 11.23 -15.17 -7.06
C ASN A 399 10.73 -14.03 -7.96
N LEU A 400 10.04 -13.04 -7.39
CA LEU A 400 9.58 -11.86 -8.12
C LEU A 400 10.75 -10.98 -8.58
N ASP A 401 11.79 -10.81 -7.74
CA ASP A 401 13.00 -10.08 -8.12
C ASP A 401 13.74 -10.77 -9.25
N LYS A 402 13.92 -12.09 -9.15
CA LYS A 402 14.55 -12.89 -10.21
C LYS A 402 13.76 -12.78 -11.52
N LEU A 403 12.43 -12.88 -11.46
CA LEU A 403 11.55 -12.77 -12.62
C LEU A 403 11.62 -11.40 -13.28
N ALA A 404 11.60 -10.32 -12.49
CA ALA A 404 11.74 -8.94 -12.98
C ALA A 404 13.07 -8.72 -13.70
N TYR A 405 14.16 -9.31 -13.17
CA TYR A 405 15.47 -9.28 -13.82
C TYR A 405 15.51 -10.05 -15.15
N GLU A 406 14.89 -11.22 -15.22
CA GLU A 406 14.89 -12.07 -16.41
C GLU A 406 14.07 -11.50 -17.57
N LEU A 407 12.93 -10.86 -17.26
CA LEU A 407 11.94 -10.46 -18.27
C LEU A 407 11.91 -8.96 -18.57
N ASP A 408 12.67 -8.12 -17.85
CA ASP A 408 12.53 -6.65 -17.87
C ASP A 408 11.05 -6.23 -17.70
N ILE A 409 10.46 -6.68 -16.59
CA ILE A 409 9.09 -6.35 -16.18
C ILE A 409 9.10 -5.55 -14.88
N LEU A 410 8.06 -4.73 -14.66
CA LEU A 410 7.85 -4.00 -13.41
C LEU A 410 6.59 -4.52 -12.71
N ILE A 411 6.77 -5.13 -11.55
CA ILE A 411 5.67 -5.53 -10.68
C ILE A 411 5.47 -4.42 -9.63
N ILE A 412 4.27 -3.87 -9.59
CA ILE A 412 3.86 -2.83 -8.65
C ILE A 412 3.11 -3.54 -7.52
N ILE A 413 3.71 -3.55 -6.34
CA ILE A 413 3.28 -4.36 -5.19
C ILE A 413 2.69 -3.44 -4.14
N SER A 414 1.47 -3.70 -3.66
CA SER A 414 0.94 -2.98 -2.50
C SER A 414 1.76 -3.30 -1.25
N ALA A 415 2.14 -2.30 -0.45
CA ALA A 415 2.95 -2.52 0.75
C ALA A 415 2.23 -3.30 1.87
N GLY A 416 0.90 -3.44 1.75
CA GLY A 416 0.03 -4.03 2.76
C GLY A 416 -0.59 -2.94 3.65
N ASN A 417 -1.69 -3.29 4.31
CA ASN A 417 -2.37 -2.39 5.23
C ASN A 417 -2.25 -2.91 6.66
N ILE A 418 -2.02 -2.00 7.60
CA ILE A 418 -2.11 -2.27 9.02
C ILE A 418 -3.57 -2.56 9.36
N SER A 419 -3.82 -3.63 10.13
CA SER A 419 -5.18 -3.94 10.57
C SER A 419 -5.72 -2.82 11.45
N GLN A 420 -6.98 -2.43 11.21
CA GLN A 420 -7.71 -1.49 12.05
C GLN A 420 -7.72 -1.91 13.53
N ASP A 421 -7.63 -3.21 13.80
CA ASP A 421 -7.59 -3.80 15.14
C ASP A 421 -6.43 -3.28 16.01
N TYR A 422 -5.34 -2.81 15.40
CA TYR A 422 -4.20 -2.23 16.12
C TYR A 422 -4.47 -0.84 16.67
N PHE A 423 -5.45 -0.13 16.13
CA PHE A 423 -5.81 1.25 16.51
C PHE A 423 -7.05 1.33 17.38
N ILE A 424 -7.65 0.20 17.76
CA ILE A 424 -8.82 0.17 18.63
C ILE A 424 -8.35 -0.11 20.05
N ASP A 425 -8.67 0.81 20.98
CA ASP A 425 -8.50 0.52 22.40
C ASP A 425 -9.43 -0.62 22.74
N GLN A 426 -8.78 -1.72 23.00
CA GLN A 426 -9.34 -3.00 23.26
C GLN A 426 -10.18 -3.08 24.54
N ASN A 427 -10.13 -2.06 25.41
CA ASN A 427 -10.94 -1.95 26.62
C ASN A 427 -12.10 -0.95 26.51
N SER A 428 -11.95 0.13 25.74
CA SER A 428 -13.02 1.11 25.53
C SER A 428 -13.78 0.95 24.21
N GLY A 429 -13.25 0.16 23.27
CA GLY A 429 -13.79 0.03 21.90
C GLY A 429 -13.68 1.32 21.08
N THR A 430 -13.02 2.34 21.63
CA THR A 430 -12.79 3.63 20.96
C THR A 430 -11.48 3.58 20.21
N ALA A 431 -11.37 4.33 19.12
CA ALA A 431 -10.10 4.52 18.45
C ALA A 431 -9.05 5.09 19.44
N ARG A 432 -7.89 4.44 19.52
CA ARG A 432 -6.68 4.92 20.17
C ARG A 432 -5.64 5.12 19.08
N ILE A 433 -5.66 6.33 18.55
CA ILE A 433 -4.76 6.77 17.49
C ILE A 433 -3.68 7.62 18.14
N ALA A 434 -2.43 7.24 17.95
CA ALA A 434 -1.25 7.97 18.37
C ALA A 434 -0.45 8.40 17.13
N TYR A 435 -1.12 9.00 16.14
CA TYR A 435 -0.48 9.40 14.90
C TYR A 435 0.50 10.56 15.13
N PRO A 436 1.73 10.52 14.56
CA PRO A 436 2.30 9.46 13.73
C PRO A 436 3.06 8.36 14.49
N ASP A 437 3.20 8.46 15.82
CA ASP A 437 3.96 7.52 16.68
C ASP A 437 3.51 6.04 16.56
N ASP A 438 2.30 5.78 16.08
CA ASP A 438 1.83 4.44 15.69
C ASP A 438 2.78 3.72 14.72
N PHE A 439 3.47 4.46 13.84
CA PHE A 439 4.46 3.88 12.94
C PHE A 439 5.67 3.29 13.67
N ILE A 440 5.95 3.62 14.93
CA ILE A 440 7.08 3.03 15.69
C ILE A 440 6.93 1.51 15.86
N GLN A 441 5.69 1.01 15.91
CA GLN A 441 5.41 -0.36 16.26
C GLN A 441 5.82 -1.37 15.18
N GLN A 442 6.25 -2.58 15.54
CA GLN A 442 6.63 -3.62 14.57
C GLN A 442 5.45 -4.01 13.65
N TRP A 443 4.22 -3.98 14.13
CA TRP A 443 3.03 -4.31 13.32
C TRP A 443 2.79 -3.33 12.16
N SER A 444 3.41 -2.16 12.17
CA SER A 444 3.37 -1.24 11.04
C SER A 444 4.41 -1.55 9.97
N ASN A 445 5.22 -2.59 10.12
CA ASN A 445 6.15 -3.02 9.07
C ASN A 445 5.42 -3.48 7.80
N ILE A 446 6.09 -3.34 6.66
CA ILE A 446 5.64 -3.85 5.37
C ILE A 446 5.33 -5.35 5.44
N LYS A 447 4.50 -5.82 4.51
CA LYS A 447 4.12 -7.23 4.39
C LYS A 447 4.77 -7.89 3.17
N SER A 448 5.10 -9.17 3.27
CA SER A 448 5.67 -9.89 2.13
C SER A 448 4.67 -9.98 0.99
N PRO A 449 5.07 -9.83 -0.29
CA PRO A 449 6.45 -9.74 -0.80
C PRO A 449 6.92 -8.30 -1.11
N SER A 450 6.35 -7.26 -0.49
CA SER A 450 6.64 -5.86 -0.84
C SER A 450 8.07 -5.40 -0.51
N GLU A 451 8.87 -6.23 0.16
CA GLU A 451 10.31 -6.03 0.35
C GLU A 451 11.17 -6.27 -0.91
N SER A 452 10.58 -6.80 -1.98
CA SER A 452 11.21 -7.05 -3.30
C SER A 452 11.93 -5.81 -3.84
N MET A 453 13.19 -5.95 -4.27
CA MET A 453 14.07 -4.84 -4.63
C MET A 453 14.01 -4.41 -6.10
N ASN A 454 13.87 -5.34 -7.05
CA ASN A 454 13.75 -5.02 -8.48
C ASN A 454 12.38 -4.43 -8.83
N ASN A 455 11.36 -4.81 -8.06
CA ASN A 455 9.97 -4.34 -8.18
C ASN A 455 9.72 -3.04 -7.40
N LEU A 456 8.49 -2.53 -7.44
CA LEU A 456 8.11 -1.25 -6.85
C LEU A 456 6.99 -1.44 -5.81
N ALA A 457 7.29 -1.20 -4.54
CA ALA A 457 6.38 -1.27 -3.42
C ALA A 457 5.71 0.08 -3.16
N ILE A 458 4.38 0.08 -3.06
CA ILE A 458 3.57 1.30 -2.97
C ILE A 458 2.89 1.37 -1.60
N GLY A 459 3.22 2.40 -0.83
CA GLY A 459 2.46 2.79 0.37
C GLY A 459 1.36 3.80 0.04
N SER A 460 0.62 4.22 1.05
CA SER A 460 -0.56 5.07 0.87
C SER A 460 -0.44 6.43 1.57
N CYS A 461 -0.91 7.48 0.87
CA CYS A 461 -1.19 8.80 1.43
C CYS A 461 -2.70 8.99 1.63
N ALA A 462 -3.06 9.90 2.55
CA ALA A 462 -4.42 10.13 3.00
C ALA A 462 -5.37 10.74 1.95
N GLY A 463 -4.82 11.36 0.90
CA GLY A 463 -5.62 12.00 -0.15
C GLY A 463 -6.59 11.04 -0.86
N ASN A 464 -7.77 11.57 -1.21
CA ASN A 464 -8.84 10.80 -1.86
C ASN A 464 -9.43 11.44 -3.13
N PHE A 465 -8.85 12.55 -3.60
CA PHE A 465 -9.29 13.34 -4.77
C PHE A 465 -10.70 13.98 -4.71
N GLU A 466 -11.45 13.85 -3.60
CA GLU A 466 -12.85 14.32 -3.53
C GLU A 466 -13.08 15.53 -2.61
N ASN A 467 -12.17 15.89 -1.69
CA ASN A 467 -12.43 16.93 -0.68
C ASN A 467 -11.31 17.99 -0.55
N GLU A 468 -11.71 19.25 -0.32
CA GLU A 468 -10.82 20.36 0.11
C GLU A 468 -10.64 20.41 1.65
N ILE A 469 -11.52 19.77 2.41
CA ILE A 469 -11.44 19.69 3.88
C ILE A 469 -10.94 18.30 4.24
N ASN A 470 -9.71 18.22 4.74
CA ASN A 470 -9.15 16.98 5.25
C ASN A 470 -9.82 16.62 6.60
N THR A 471 -10.64 15.56 6.58
CA THR A 471 -11.29 14.99 7.77
C THR A 471 -10.67 13.65 8.18
N GLY A 472 -9.56 13.24 7.55
CA GLY A 472 -8.80 12.06 7.91
C GLY A 472 -7.95 12.26 9.17
N ILE A 473 -7.28 11.19 9.58
CA ILE A 473 -6.36 11.17 10.72
C ILE A 473 -5.05 11.88 10.36
N ALA A 474 -4.54 11.62 9.16
CA ALA A 474 -3.38 12.32 8.65
C ALA A 474 -3.72 13.80 8.49
N VAL A 475 -2.79 14.68 8.87
CA VAL A 475 -3.03 16.13 8.94
C VAL A 475 -3.14 16.77 7.55
N ASP A 476 -2.57 16.13 6.52
CA ASP A 476 -2.61 16.58 5.14
C ASP A 476 -2.83 15.38 4.20
N ASN A 477 -3.40 15.62 3.02
CA ASN A 477 -3.65 14.60 2.00
C ASN A 477 -2.36 13.93 1.51
N ASP A 478 -1.24 14.67 1.52
CA ASP A 478 0.06 14.16 1.11
C ASP A 478 0.75 13.35 2.23
N PHE A 479 0.20 13.34 3.44
CA PHE A 479 0.83 12.61 4.54
C PHE A 479 0.46 11.12 4.48
N PRO A 480 1.34 10.23 4.99
CA PRO A 480 1.06 8.81 5.08
C PRO A 480 -0.29 8.55 5.76
N ALA A 481 -1.13 7.73 5.12
CA ALA A 481 -2.38 7.29 5.74
C ALA A 481 -2.08 6.41 6.97
N LEU A 482 -2.96 6.43 7.97
CA LEU A 482 -2.72 5.72 9.24
C LEU A 482 -2.45 4.21 9.04
N TYR A 483 -3.15 3.60 8.07
CA TYR A 483 -3.03 2.18 7.79
C TYR A 483 -1.84 1.81 6.90
N SER A 484 -1.10 2.78 6.34
CA SER A 484 0.07 2.49 5.50
C SER A 484 1.17 1.85 6.34
N THR A 485 2.07 1.10 5.71
CA THR A 485 3.18 0.41 6.40
C THR A 485 4.53 1.11 6.19
N LYS A 486 5.52 0.79 7.03
CA LYS A 486 6.93 1.24 6.97
C LYS A 486 7.91 0.11 6.70
N PHE A 487 9.15 0.41 6.32
CA PHE A 487 10.17 -0.61 6.12
C PHE A 487 10.48 -1.41 7.40
N ASN A 488 10.61 -2.72 7.25
CA ASN A 488 10.92 -3.63 8.35
C ASN A 488 12.41 -3.60 8.77
N TYR A 489 13.32 -3.09 7.95
CA TYR A 489 14.72 -2.97 8.36
C TYR A 489 14.88 -1.80 9.32
N ASP A 490 15.29 -2.14 10.54
CA ASP A 490 15.58 -1.19 11.59
C ASP A 490 17.09 -0.95 11.69
N PHE A 491 17.52 0.11 10.99
CA PHE A 491 18.91 0.57 10.96
C PHE A 491 19.39 1.22 12.26
N GLU A 492 18.50 1.35 13.25
CA GLU A 492 18.80 1.88 14.58
C GLU A 492 18.89 0.77 15.64
N SER A 493 18.58 -0.49 15.29
CA SER A 493 18.69 -1.65 16.18
C SER A 493 20.12 -2.17 16.38
N ASP A 494 20.31 -2.90 17.49
CA ASP A 494 21.49 -3.71 17.83
C ASP A 494 22.01 -4.63 16.72
N ILE A 495 21.10 -5.25 15.95
CA ILE A 495 21.41 -6.31 14.98
C ILE A 495 22.01 -5.72 13.70
N LEU A 496 21.49 -4.57 13.26
CA LEU A 496 21.90 -3.88 12.04
C LEU A 496 22.48 -2.52 12.38
N SER A 497 23.78 -2.48 12.67
CA SER A 497 24.45 -1.23 13.00
C SER A 497 24.38 -0.23 11.84
N SER A 498 24.41 1.07 12.17
CA SER A 498 24.49 2.19 11.20
C SER A 498 25.57 2.10 10.11
N LYS A 499 26.52 1.16 10.21
CA LYS A 499 27.57 0.95 9.20
C LYS A 499 27.24 -0.16 8.20
N GLN A 500 26.25 -1.00 8.52
CA GLN A 500 25.73 -2.05 7.66
C GLN A 500 24.45 -1.59 6.95
N SER A 501 23.87 -0.48 7.40
CA SER A 501 22.72 0.15 6.78
C SER A 501 23.05 0.86 5.48
N ASN A 502 22.01 1.03 4.68
CA ASN A 502 22.04 1.74 3.42
C ASN A 502 20.89 2.74 3.40
N LYS A 503 21.21 4.03 3.37
CA LYS A 503 20.18 5.09 3.40
C LYS A 503 19.28 5.12 2.17
N TYR A 504 19.67 4.44 1.08
CA TYR A 504 18.86 4.34 -0.13
C TYR A 504 18.02 3.07 -0.21
N LEU A 505 18.22 2.13 0.72
CA LEU A 505 17.40 0.93 0.80
C LEU A 505 16.19 1.25 1.67
N ASN A 506 15.09 1.64 1.03
CA ASN A 506 13.85 2.01 1.71
C ASN A 506 12.67 1.28 1.06
N LYS A 507 11.68 0.90 1.88
CA LYS A 507 10.36 0.45 1.45
C LYS A 507 9.28 1.09 2.35
N PRO A 508 8.08 1.41 1.85
CA PRO A 508 7.70 1.39 0.44
C PRO A 508 8.63 2.28 -0.41
N ASP A 509 8.77 2.00 -1.71
CA ASP A 509 9.67 2.79 -2.55
C ASP A 509 9.14 4.22 -2.74
N ILE A 510 7.81 4.34 -2.88
CA ILE A 510 7.05 5.58 -3.02
C ILE A 510 5.69 5.44 -2.34
N LEU A 511 5.00 6.56 -2.13
CA LEU A 511 3.61 6.61 -1.70
C LEU A 511 2.70 7.12 -2.82
N TYR A 512 1.41 6.78 -2.75
CA TYR A 512 0.39 7.43 -3.56
C TYR A 512 -0.96 7.46 -2.85
N TYR A 513 -1.87 8.33 -3.30
CA TYR A 513 -3.18 8.51 -2.70
C TYR A 513 -4.00 7.22 -2.63
N GLY A 514 -4.42 6.85 -1.42
CA GLY A 514 -5.25 5.67 -1.15
C GLY A 514 -6.42 5.95 -0.21
N GLY A 515 -6.65 7.22 0.13
CA GLY A 515 -7.60 7.63 1.18
C GLY A 515 -7.07 7.36 2.59
N ASP A 516 -7.83 7.79 3.59
CA ASP A 516 -7.51 7.60 5.02
C ASP A 516 -8.74 7.15 5.82
N TRP A 517 -8.53 6.86 7.10
CA TRP A 517 -9.61 6.73 8.07
C TRP A 517 -9.88 8.06 8.78
N ASP A 518 -11.11 8.24 9.26
CA ASP A 518 -11.47 9.31 10.19
C ASP A 518 -11.20 8.91 11.66
N ASN A 519 -11.49 9.81 12.61
CA ASN A 519 -11.29 9.54 14.05
C ASN A 519 -12.14 8.38 14.60
N SER A 520 -13.15 7.92 13.87
CA SER A 520 -13.96 6.73 14.19
C SER A 520 -13.45 5.47 13.49
N LEU A 521 -12.31 5.57 12.79
CA LEU A 521 -11.74 4.57 11.92
C LEU A 521 -12.67 4.16 10.76
N ASP A 522 -13.51 5.09 10.29
CA ASP A 522 -14.37 4.92 9.12
C ASP A 522 -13.74 5.53 7.87
N CYS A 523 -13.95 4.91 6.71
CA CYS A 523 -13.48 5.41 5.41
C CYS A 523 -14.60 5.85 4.47
N SER A 524 -15.87 5.85 4.92
CA SER A 524 -16.99 6.20 4.04
C SER A 524 -16.92 7.62 3.44
N ILE A 525 -16.21 8.54 4.10
CA ILE A 525 -15.99 9.92 3.63
C ILE A 525 -14.58 10.08 3.07
N THR A 526 -13.58 9.54 3.77
CA THR A 526 -12.14 9.76 3.57
C THR A 526 -11.47 8.72 2.67
N GLY A 527 -12.14 7.61 2.35
CA GLY A 527 -11.67 6.59 1.41
C GLY A 527 -11.77 7.00 -0.05
N LEU A 528 -11.13 6.22 -0.92
CA LEU A 528 -11.22 6.35 -2.36
C LEU A 528 -12.52 5.76 -2.89
N LYS A 529 -13.18 6.49 -3.78
CA LYS A 529 -14.30 5.99 -4.56
C LYS A 529 -13.79 5.11 -5.71
N HIS A 530 -14.12 3.82 -5.70
CA HIS A 530 -13.70 2.86 -6.71
C HIS A 530 -14.89 2.14 -7.36
N LEU A 531 -14.63 1.49 -8.51
CA LEU A 531 -15.64 0.72 -9.23
C LEU A 531 -16.01 -0.55 -8.44
N SER A 532 -17.29 -0.91 -8.45
CA SER A 532 -17.78 -2.15 -7.83
C SER A 532 -18.15 -3.21 -8.86
N ALA A 533 -17.87 -4.47 -8.54
CA ALA A 533 -18.27 -5.67 -9.28
C ALA A 533 -19.73 -6.09 -9.03
N LYS A 534 -20.35 -5.57 -7.97
CA LYS A 534 -21.67 -6.03 -7.50
C LYS A 534 -22.77 -5.46 -8.38
N THR A 535 -23.59 -6.34 -8.94
CA THR A 535 -24.72 -5.91 -9.77
C THR A 535 -25.65 -4.99 -8.97
N GLY A 536 -25.91 -3.80 -9.50
CA GLY A 536 -26.73 -2.78 -8.86
C GLY A 536 -25.99 -1.82 -7.92
N VAL A 537 -24.71 -2.06 -7.63
CA VAL A 537 -23.81 -1.15 -6.91
C VAL A 537 -22.72 -0.70 -7.89
N TYR A 538 -22.69 0.59 -8.23
CA TYR A 538 -21.75 1.08 -9.25
C TYR A 538 -20.38 1.44 -8.68
N TYR A 539 -20.39 2.02 -7.48
CA TYR A 539 -19.20 2.49 -6.79
C TYR A 539 -19.26 2.08 -5.33
N ASP A 540 -18.09 1.84 -4.78
CA ASP A 540 -17.87 1.66 -3.35
C ASP A 540 -16.79 2.63 -2.88
N LYS A 541 -16.64 2.78 -1.56
CA LYS A 541 -15.61 3.61 -0.95
C LYS A 541 -14.81 2.80 0.05
N ASN A 542 -13.49 2.78 -0.15
CA ASN A 542 -12.60 2.06 0.74
C ASN A 542 -11.19 2.68 0.71
N THR A 543 -10.33 2.26 1.63
CA THR A 543 -8.92 2.65 1.68
C THR A 543 -8.02 1.48 1.34
N GLY A 544 -6.81 1.75 0.86
CA GLY A 544 -5.82 0.69 0.72
C GLY A 544 -4.63 1.02 -0.17
N THR A 545 -3.48 0.47 0.20
CA THR A 545 -2.25 0.49 -0.63
C THR A 545 -2.42 -0.23 -1.97
N SER A 546 -3.40 -1.13 -2.10
CA SER A 546 -3.79 -1.77 -3.35
C SER A 546 -4.35 -0.79 -4.39
N PHE A 547 -5.15 0.20 -3.96
CA PHE A 547 -5.65 1.25 -4.85
C PHE A 547 -4.54 2.22 -5.26
N SER A 548 -3.66 2.58 -4.32
CA SER A 548 -2.44 3.35 -4.61
C SER A 548 -1.58 2.63 -5.67
N ALA A 549 -1.41 1.31 -5.56
CA ALA A 549 -0.70 0.49 -6.54
C ALA A 549 -1.36 0.52 -7.92
N GLY A 550 -2.70 0.39 -7.99
CA GLY A 550 -3.44 0.55 -9.25
C GLY A 550 -3.23 1.92 -9.90
N LEU A 551 -3.29 3.00 -9.12
CA LEU A 551 -3.05 4.35 -9.61
C LEU A 551 -1.61 4.56 -10.12
N ILE A 552 -0.60 4.00 -9.44
CA ILE A 552 0.79 4.05 -9.94
C ILE A 552 0.96 3.23 -11.22
N ALA A 553 0.25 2.10 -11.36
CA ALA A 553 0.28 1.32 -12.59
C ALA A 553 -0.27 2.10 -13.80
N ASN A 554 -1.28 2.95 -13.58
CA ASN A 554 -1.76 3.87 -14.61
C ASN A 554 -0.69 4.87 -15.05
N ILE A 555 0.09 5.44 -14.11
CA ILE A 555 1.19 6.35 -14.44
C ILE A 555 2.29 5.59 -15.21
N ALA A 556 2.67 4.40 -14.76
CA ALA A 556 3.65 3.55 -15.45
C ALA A 556 3.22 3.21 -16.89
N ALA A 557 1.92 2.92 -17.09
CA ALA A 557 1.36 2.67 -18.42
C ALA A 557 1.43 3.92 -19.31
N LYS A 558 1.15 5.10 -18.78
CA LYS A 558 1.31 6.37 -19.53
C LYS A 558 2.76 6.63 -19.92
N ILE A 559 3.71 6.34 -19.04
CA ILE A 559 5.15 6.45 -19.34
C ILE A 559 5.51 5.50 -20.50
N ILE A 560 5.08 4.24 -20.46
CA ILE A 560 5.39 3.28 -21.52
C ILE A 560 4.66 3.57 -22.83
N TYR A 561 3.41 4.00 -22.78
CA TYR A 561 2.72 4.44 -23.98
C TYR A 561 3.44 5.61 -24.64
N ARG A 562 3.94 6.56 -23.85
CA ARG A 562 4.69 7.70 -24.36
C ARG A 562 6.10 7.34 -24.83
N TYR A 563 6.77 6.45 -24.11
CA TYR A 563 8.16 6.05 -24.34
C TYR A 563 8.32 4.52 -24.39
N PRO A 564 7.86 3.84 -25.46
CA PRO A 564 7.75 2.38 -25.50
C PRO A 564 9.09 1.64 -25.39
N SER A 565 10.18 2.27 -25.83
CA SER A 565 11.53 1.69 -25.84
C SER A 565 12.21 1.67 -24.47
N LEU A 566 11.68 2.39 -23.47
CA LEU A 566 12.29 2.44 -22.14
C LEU A 566 12.26 1.06 -21.47
N SER A 567 13.37 0.73 -20.79
CA SER A 567 13.43 -0.39 -19.85
C SER A 567 12.54 -0.13 -18.64
N MET A 568 12.16 -1.21 -17.94
CA MET A 568 11.33 -1.08 -16.73
C MET A 568 12.06 -0.39 -15.58
N GLN A 569 13.39 -0.45 -15.56
CA GLN A 569 14.19 0.30 -14.58
C GLN A 569 14.21 1.81 -14.89
N SER A 570 14.08 2.23 -16.15
CA SER A 570 13.85 3.65 -16.50
C SER A 570 12.48 4.13 -16.06
N VAL A 571 11.43 3.33 -16.25
CA VAL A 571 10.09 3.66 -15.74
C VAL A 571 10.10 3.80 -14.22
N LYS A 572 10.74 2.85 -13.52
CA LYS A 572 10.94 2.91 -12.07
C LYS A 572 11.71 4.17 -11.65
N ALA A 573 12.79 4.51 -12.35
CA ALA A 573 13.58 5.71 -12.06
C ALA A 573 12.79 7.00 -12.26
N LEU A 574 11.97 7.11 -13.32
CA LEU A 574 11.11 8.29 -13.58
C LEU A 574 10.07 8.50 -12.46
N LEU A 575 9.39 7.43 -12.04
CA LEU A 575 8.44 7.47 -10.92
C LEU A 575 9.11 7.95 -9.62
N ILE A 576 10.32 7.47 -9.32
CA ILE A 576 11.05 7.82 -8.11
C ILE A 576 11.69 9.22 -8.21
N SER A 577 12.17 9.62 -9.39
CA SER A 577 12.83 10.90 -9.62
C SER A 577 11.85 12.07 -9.51
N SER A 578 10.65 11.92 -10.07
CA SER A 578 9.57 12.92 -9.98
C SER A 578 8.94 13.00 -8.59
N ALA A 579 9.21 12.04 -7.71
CA ALA A 579 8.60 12.03 -6.39
C ALA A 579 9.07 13.20 -5.52
N PHE A 580 8.14 13.89 -4.88
CA PHE A 580 8.45 14.90 -3.87
C PHE A 580 8.17 14.36 -2.47
N VAL A 581 8.97 14.79 -1.50
CA VAL A 581 8.74 14.48 -0.09
C VAL A 581 7.91 15.61 0.53
N PRO A 582 6.72 15.31 1.10
CA PRO A 582 5.90 16.31 1.77
C PRO A 582 6.65 16.97 2.93
N LYS A 583 6.38 18.26 3.17
CA LYS A 583 6.98 18.99 4.31
C LYS A 583 6.21 18.68 5.59
N PHE A 584 6.71 17.72 6.36
CA PHE A 584 6.04 17.24 7.58
C PHE A 584 5.99 18.22 8.75
N ASN A 585 6.66 19.40 8.67
CA ASN A 585 6.71 20.42 9.72
C ASN A 585 6.96 19.81 11.11
N SER A 586 6.32 20.31 12.18
CA SER A 586 6.52 19.84 13.54
C SER A 586 5.91 18.47 13.86
N PHE A 587 5.12 17.89 12.97
CA PHE A 587 4.36 16.66 13.24
C PHE A 587 5.24 15.40 13.27
N TYR A 588 6.31 15.39 12.48
CA TYR A 588 7.27 14.28 12.42
C TYR A 588 8.61 14.62 13.09
N ASN A 589 8.71 15.74 13.83
CA ASN A 589 9.95 16.18 14.47
C ASN A 589 10.51 15.16 15.49
N ASN A 590 9.67 14.26 16.01
CA ASN A 590 10.10 13.20 16.91
C ASN A 590 10.82 12.05 16.18
N PHE A 591 10.71 11.97 14.85
CA PHE A 591 11.34 10.93 14.06
C PHE A 591 12.68 11.40 13.51
N SER A 592 13.66 10.50 13.50
CA SER A 592 14.88 10.73 12.73
C SER A 592 14.53 10.77 11.24
N GLU A 593 15.32 11.50 10.45
CA GLU A 593 15.15 11.54 8.98
C GLU A 593 15.14 10.13 8.37
N LYS A 594 15.96 9.23 8.91
CA LYS A 594 16.03 7.82 8.51
C LYS A 594 14.75 7.06 8.85
N PHE A 595 14.18 7.29 10.03
CA PHE A 595 12.93 6.66 10.40
C PHE A 595 11.76 7.16 9.54
N ALA A 596 11.69 8.47 9.29
CA ALA A 596 10.70 9.04 8.39
C ALA A 596 10.80 8.44 6.97
N GLN A 597 12.02 8.26 6.45
CA GLN A 597 12.26 7.60 5.15
C GLN A 597 11.74 6.16 5.08
N ARG A 598 11.71 5.42 6.20
CA ARG A 598 11.09 4.09 6.26
C ARG A 598 9.57 4.14 6.06
N ILE A 599 8.92 5.26 6.35
CA ILE A 599 7.47 5.42 6.19
C ILE A 599 7.15 5.91 4.78
N ILE A 600 7.91 6.90 4.30
CA ILE A 600 7.54 7.68 3.11
C ILE A 600 8.26 7.27 1.82
N GLY A 601 9.29 6.43 1.93
CA GLY A 601 10.12 6.06 0.80
C GLY A 601 10.77 7.28 0.14
N ASN A 602 10.64 7.38 -1.18
CA ASN A 602 11.12 8.50 -1.98
C ASN A 602 10.08 9.62 -2.19
N GLY A 603 8.89 9.50 -1.59
CA GLY A 603 7.81 10.48 -1.67
C GLY A 603 6.70 10.12 -2.66
N ILE A 604 6.01 11.14 -3.18
CA ILE A 604 4.82 11.01 -4.04
C ILE A 604 5.14 11.48 -5.46
N PRO A 605 4.99 10.65 -6.50
CA PRO A 605 5.28 11.01 -7.89
C PRO A 605 4.39 12.13 -8.42
N VAL A 606 4.99 13.07 -9.14
CA VAL A 606 4.28 14.11 -9.90
C VAL A 606 4.07 13.62 -11.33
N ILE A 607 2.81 13.37 -11.71
CA ILE A 607 2.46 12.77 -13.01
C ILE A 607 3.07 13.56 -14.18
N ASN A 608 2.94 14.89 -14.18
CA ASN A 608 3.44 15.70 -15.29
C ASN A 608 4.97 15.58 -15.45
N GLU A 609 5.72 15.52 -14.35
CA GLU A 609 7.18 15.35 -14.37
C GLU A 609 7.61 13.93 -14.78
N CYS A 610 6.74 12.93 -14.58
CA CYS A 610 6.97 11.56 -15.09
C CYS A 610 6.86 11.46 -16.61
N LEU A 611 6.04 12.34 -17.22
CA LEU A 611 5.64 12.24 -18.62
C LEU A 611 6.31 13.29 -19.49
N HIS A 612 6.56 14.48 -18.95
CA HIS A 612 6.94 15.64 -19.74
C HIS A 612 8.13 16.37 -19.13
N SER A 613 9.02 16.80 -20.02
CA SER A 613 9.91 17.92 -19.74
C SER A 613 9.16 19.23 -20.01
N THR A 614 9.63 20.33 -19.44
CA THR A 614 9.22 21.68 -19.80
C THR A 614 10.42 22.47 -20.32
N ASP A 615 10.17 23.70 -20.76
CA ASP A 615 11.23 24.62 -21.19
C ASP A 615 12.21 24.98 -20.05
N ASN A 616 11.83 24.75 -18.77
CA ASN A 616 12.64 25.05 -17.58
C ASN A 616 12.94 23.83 -16.70
N SER A 617 12.32 22.68 -16.97
CA SER A 617 12.50 21.43 -16.24
C SER A 617 12.74 20.28 -17.21
N VAL A 618 13.98 19.84 -17.36
CA VAL A 618 14.37 18.92 -18.44
C VAL A 618 14.78 17.60 -17.84
N THR A 619 14.09 16.52 -18.20
CA THR A 619 14.48 15.16 -17.79
C THR A 619 15.28 14.49 -18.89
N ILE A 620 16.50 14.07 -18.54
CA ILE A 620 17.43 13.32 -19.38
C ILE A 620 17.55 11.89 -18.83
N ILE A 621 17.49 10.88 -19.70
CA ILE A 621 17.53 9.46 -19.34
C ILE A 621 18.75 8.81 -19.97
N ILE A 622 19.45 7.98 -19.20
CA ILE A 622 20.57 7.16 -19.64
C ILE A 622 20.23 5.70 -19.40
N GLU A 623 20.27 4.89 -20.44
CA GLU A 623 20.25 3.42 -20.36
C GLU A 623 21.58 2.88 -20.87
N ASP A 624 22.35 2.21 -20.00
CA ASP A 624 23.62 1.59 -20.38
C ASP A 624 23.93 0.39 -19.47
N GLU A 625 25.06 -0.27 -19.66
CA GLU A 625 25.53 -1.39 -18.85
C GLU A 625 26.95 -1.20 -18.32
N ILE A 626 27.26 -1.83 -17.19
CA ILE A 626 28.61 -1.82 -16.62
C ILE A 626 28.96 -3.19 -16.06
N SER A 627 30.16 -3.69 -16.36
CA SER A 627 30.68 -4.92 -15.77
C SER A 627 31.31 -4.65 -14.39
N PRO A 628 31.31 -5.64 -13.48
CA PRO A 628 32.01 -5.55 -12.22
C PRO A 628 33.46 -5.12 -12.34
N ASP A 629 33.93 -4.42 -11.30
CA ASP A 629 35.29 -3.90 -11.18
C ASP A 629 35.65 -2.85 -12.24
N ARG A 630 34.64 -2.24 -12.87
CA ARG A 630 34.80 -1.15 -13.83
C ARG A 630 34.27 0.19 -13.31
N ILE A 631 34.83 1.25 -13.87
CA ILE A 631 34.37 2.64 -13.74
C ILE A 631 34.34 3.27 -15.13
N LYS A 632 33.32 4.07 -15.40
CA LYS A 632 33.14 4.83 -16.64
C LYS A 632 32.68 6.26 -16.34
N SER A 633 32.84 7.16 -17.31
CA SER A 633 32.33 8.54 -17.21
C SER A 633 31.82 9.08 -18.54
N TYR A 634 30.89 10.04 -18.44
CA TYR A 634 30.37 10.82 -19.55
C TYR A 634 30.51 12.31 -19.23
N PRO A 635 30.92 13.14 -20.20
CA PRO A 635 30.83 14.58 -20.06
C PRO A 635 29.35 15.01 -20.13
N LEU A 636 28.94 15.90 -19.25
CA LEU A 636 27.62 16.54 -19.22
C LEU A 636 27.84 18.05 -19.28
N HIS A 637 27.46 18.66 -20.39
CA HIS A 637 27.66 20.08 -20.62
C HIS A 637 26.46 20.90 -20.13
N ILE A 638 26.75 22.02 -19.48
CA ILE A 638 25.77 22.95 -18.92
C ILE A 638 25.74 24.21 -19.77
N PRO A 639 24.56 24.72 -20.18
CA PRO A 639 24.48 25.88 -21.05
C PRO A 639 25.12 27.16 -20.48
N GLU A 640 25.82 27.90 -21.34
CA GLU A 640 26.54 29.11 -20.95
C GLU A 640 25.60 30.25 -20.50
N TYR A 641 24.36 30.30 -21.01
CA TYR A 641 23.40 31.35 -20.65
C TYR A 641 23.12 31.38 -19.13
N LEU A 642 23.20 30.23 -18.44
CA LEU A 642 23.04 30.14 -16.98
C LEU A 642 24.11 30.92 -16.22
N LEU A 643 25.26 31.21 -16.83
CA LEU A 643 26.33 32.02 -16.25
C LEU A 643 26.09 33.53 -16.34
N SER A 644 25.24 33.99 -17.26
CA SER A 644 24.93 35.41 -17.46
C SER A 644 24.19 36.05 -16.27
N LYS A 645 23.73 35.21 -15.34
CA LYS A 645 23.01 35.56 -14.12
C LYS A 645 23.97 36.15 -13.08
N THR A 646 23.47 36.95 -12.13
CA THR A 646 24.31 37.69 -11.16
C THR A 646 25.26 36.80 -10.37
N THR A 647 26.46 37.31 -10.07
CA THR A 647 27.53 36.58 -9.40
C THR A 647 27.07 35.96 -8.07
N LYS A 648 27.26 34.63 -7.93
CA LYS A 648 26.95 33.78 -6.75
C LYS A 648 25.50 33.30 -6.55
N SER A 649 24.59 33.52 -7.50
CA SER A 649 23.23 32.95 -7.40
C SER A 649 23.21 31.44 -7.69
N THR A 650 22.34 30.71 -7.00
CA THR A 650 21.95 29.35 -7.39
C THR A 650 21.10 29.43 -8.64
N VAL A 651 21.45 28.67 -9.67
CA VAL A 651 20.82 28.78 -11.00
C VAL A 651 20.22 27.47 -11.49
N LEU A 652 20.64 26.33 -10.96
CA LEU A 652 20.26 25.01 -11.47
C LEU A 652 20.15 23.99 -10.34
N ASP A 653 19.01 23.29 -10.29
CA ASP A 653 18.85 22.09 -9.49
C ASP A 653 18.97 20.86 -10.40
N ILE A 654 19.67 19.83 -9.94
CA ILE A 654 19.76 18.54 -10.60
C ILE A 654 19.29 17.46 -9.63
N LYS A 655 18.22 16.75 -9.98
CA LYS A 655 17.78 15.53 -9.30
C LYS A 655 18.16 14.33 -10.15
N ALA A 656 18.94 13.41 -9.62
CA ALA A 656 19.41 12.23 -10.32
C ALA A 656 18.99 10.95 -9.57
N THR A 657 18.36 10.01 -10.27
CA THR A 657 17.95 8.72 -9.72
C THR A 657 18.51 7.58 -10.56
N LEU A 658 19.32 6.72 -9.93
CA LEU A 658 19.80 5.46 -10.48
C LEU A 658 18.83 4.33 -10.09
N CYS A 659 18.41 3.52 -11.05
CA CYS A 659 17.74 2.23 -10.84
C CYS A 659 18.41 1.13 -11.66
N TYR A 660 18.51 -0.08 -11.12
CA TYR A 660 18.92 -1.26 -11.88
C TYR A 660 18.26 -2.53 -11.34
N SER A 661 18.13 -3.54 -12.20
CA SER A 661 17.69 -4.87 -11.80
C SER A 661 18.88 -5.82 -11.66
N PHE A 662 18.78 -6.79 -10.76
CA PHE A 662 19.82 -7.79 -10.54
C PHE A 662 19.22 -9.18 -10.32
N GLU A 663 19.97 -10.23 -10.65
CA GLU A 663 19.63 -11.58 -10.19
C GLU A 663 19.94 -11.66 -8.68
N PRO A 664 18.95 -11.92 -7.81
CA PRO A 664 19.15 -11.92 -6.37
C PRO A 664 19.99 -13.13 -5.91
N LEU A 665 20.76 -12.94 -4.84
CA LEU A 665 21.51 -14.03 -4.21
C LEU A 665 20.66 -14.74 -3.14
N LEU A 666 20.38 -16.01 -3.37
CA LEU A 666 19.57 -16.83 -2.46
C LEU A 666 20.30 -17.06 -1.13
N ASN A 667 19.55 -17.11 -0.03
CA ASN A 667 20.02 -17.45 1.32
C ASN A 667 21.17 -16.57 1.85
N ASN A 668 21.29 -15.32 1.38
CA ASN A 668 22.27 -14.37 1.89
C ASN A 668 21.66 -12.96 1.98
N GLN A 669 21.02 -12.65 3.11
CA GLN A 669 20.33 -11.36 3.32
C GLN A 669 21.25 -10.16 3.11
N MET A 670 22.51 -10.23 3.55
CA MET A 670 23.47 -9.12 3.42
C MET A 670 23.91 -8.88 1.97
N ALA A 671 24.04 -9.94 1.18
CA ALA A 671 24.46 -9.89 -0.21
C ALA A 671 23.30 -10.15 -1.17
N TYR A 672 22.05 -9.99 -0.70
CA TYR A 672 20.84 -10.29 -1.47
C TYR A 672 20.85 -9.56 -2.81
N CYS A 673 21.23 -8.28 -2.78
CA CYS A 673 21.74 -7.54 -3.93
C CYS A 673 23.25 -7.81 -4.06
N PRO A 674 23.69 -8.62 -5.04
CA PRO A 674 25.08 -9.08 -5.12
C PRO A 674 26.01 -8.08 -5.80
N ILE A 675 25.47 -7.00 -6.37
CA ILE A 675 26.20 -6.03 -7.18
C ILE A 675 25.95 -4.63 -6.65
N HIS A 676 27.03 -3.87 -6.52
CA HIS A 676 27.01 -2.44 -6.29
C HIS A 676 27.15 -1.74 -7.63
N ILE A 677 26.23 -0.84 -7.95
CA ILE A 677 26.42 0.20 -8.96
C ILE A 677 26.23 1.52 -8.23
N GLY A 678 27.21 2.42 -8.33
CA GLY A 678 27.15 3.75 -7.76
C GLY A 678 27.44 4.79 -8.84
N PHE A 679 26.81 5.96 -8.76
CA PHE A 679 27.04 7.06 -9.69
C PHE A 679 27.48 8.33 -8.96
N GLY A 680 28.00 9.31 -9.69
CA GLY A 680 28.29 10.63 -9.14
C GLY A 680 28.29 11.69 -10.24
N ILE A 681 27.82 12.89 -9.91
CA ILE A 681 27.94 14.08 -10.76
C ILE A 681 29.11 14.89 -10.21
N LEU A 682 30.27 14.69 -10.81
CA LEU A 682 31.58 15.05 -10.30
C LEU A 682 32.22 16.19 -11.10
N LYS A 683 33.34 16.70 -10.59
CA LYS A 683 34.15 17.72 -11.28
C LYS A 683 34.57 17.26 -12.66
N ASN A 684 34.85 18.23 -13.54
CA ASN A 684 35.45 17.99 -14.85
C ASN A 684 36.92 17.54 -14.70
N MET A 685 37.12 16.26 -14.42
CA MET A 685 38.43 15.62 -14.28
C MET A 685 38.49 14.41 -15.20
N ASN A 686 39.68 14.08 -15.70
CA ASN A 686 39.88 12.89 -16.52
C ASN A 686 39.49 11.61 -15.74
N LEU A 687 38.90 10.64 -16.43
CA LEU A 687 38.47 9.38 -15.82
C LEU A 687 39.63 8.68 -15.08
N ASN A 688 40.81 8.58 -15.72
CA ASN A 688 41.93 7.79 -15.24
C ASN A 688 43.27 8.51 -15.42
N GLU A 689 43.59 9.40 -14.49
CA GLU A 689 44.84 10.16 -14.49
C GLU A 689 45.61 9.94 -13.18
N TRP A 690 46.90 9.67 -13.29
CA TRP A 690 47.77 9.30 -12.18
C TRP A 690 49.13 9.97 -12.32
N THR A 691 49.70 10.42 -11.20
CA THR A 691 51.10 10.85 -11.12
C THR A 691 51.86 9.94 -10.17
N THR A 692 53.18 9.94 -10.27
CA THR A 692 54.03 9.18 -9.35
C THR A 692 54.71 10.17 -8.43
N ASN A 693 54.58 10.00 -7.12
CA ASN A 693 55.29 10.85 -6.17
C ASN A 693 56.79 10.49 -6.10
N THR A 694 57.55 11.30 -5.37
CA THR A 694 59.00 11.10 -5.17
C THR A 694 59.36 9.75 -4.52
N GLU A 695 58.40 9.06 -3.90
CA GLU A 695 58.56 7.75 -3.27
C GLU A 695 58.12 6.58 -4.18
N GLY A 696 57.79 6.85 -5.45
CA GLY A 696 57.34 5.83 -6.41
C GLY A 696 55.88 5.42 -6.25
N LYS A 697 55.11 6.07 -5.37
CA LYS A 697 53.69 5.77 -5.12
C LYS A 697 52.81 6.48 -6.16
N GLN A 698 51.90 5.73 -6.77
CA GLN A 698 50.88 6.30 -7.64
C GLN A 698 49.87 7.13 -6.84
N ILE A 699 49.71 8.39 -7.23
CA ILE A 699 48.73 9.33 -6.70
C ILE A 699 47.66 9.56 -7.79
N PRO A 700 46.37 9.34 -7.48
CA PRO A 700 45.30 9.61 -8.42
C PRO A 700 45.08 11.12 -8.55
N HIS A 701 45.11 11.63 -9.78
CA HIS A 701 44.69 12.99 -10.15
C HIS A 701 43.37 13.01 -10.91
N GLY A 702 42.93 11.88 -11.47
CA GLY A 702 41.62 11.74 -12.11
C GLY A 702 40.51 11.34 -11.13
N LEU A 703 39.39 10.87 -11.69
CA LEU A 703 38.25 10.35 -10.92
C LEU A 703 38.57 9.01 -10.24
N ASN A 704 39.16 8.07 -10.97
CA ASN A 704 39.46 6.72 -10.49
C ASN A 704 40.53 6.71 -9.39
N GLY A 705 40.31 5.95 -8.31
CA GLY A 705 41.23 5.84 -7.17
C GLY A 705 41.27 7.03 -6.22
N ASN A 706 40.68 8.16 -6.59
CA ASN A 706 40.71 9.39 -5.80
C ASN A 706 39.66 9.37 -4.68
N SER A 707 39.80 10.25 -3.69
CA SER A 707 38.79 10.37 -2.63
C SER A 707 37.57 11.15 -3.09
N ALA A 708 36.38 10.74 -2.64
CA ALA A 708 35.12 11.45 -2.86
C ALA A 708 35.22 12.96 -2.60
N GLU A 709 35.97 13.37 -1.57
CA GLU A 709 36.20 14.78 -1.23
C GLU A 709 36.92 15.58 -2.33
N ASN A 710 37.83 14.95 -3.06
CA ASN A 710 38.62 15.64 -4.09
C ASN A 710 37.84 15.76 -5.40
N ILE A 711 37.02 14.75 -5.71
CA ILE A 711 36.29 14.64 -6.99
C ILE A 711 34.91 15.29 -6.94
N LYS A 712 34.31 15.46 -5.75
CA LYS A 712 33.02 16.13 -5.62
C LYS A 712 33.14 17.61 -6.00
N ILE A 713 32.06 18.16 -6.54
CA ILE A 713 31.94 19.59 -6.81
C ILE A 713 31.90 20.36 -5.47
N LYS A 714 32.36 21.62 -5.44
CA LYS A 714 32.33 22.46 -4.22
C LYS A 714 30.90 22.54 -3.68
N ASN A 715 30.68 22.16 -2.41
CA ASN A 715 29.38 22.01 -1.77
C ASN A 715 28.43 20.97 -2.40
N GLY A 716 28.91 20.18 -3.36
CA GLY A 716 28.19 19.05 -3.93
C GLY A 716 28.37 17.76 -3.13
N GLN A 717 27.71 16.70 -3.57
CA GLN A 717 27.87 15.35 -3.03
C GLN A 717 28.89 14.55 -3.86
N GLY A 718 29.50 13.54 -3.24
CA GLY A 718 30.45 12.63 -3.89
C GLY A 718 29.73 11.53 -4.67
N TRP A 719 30.14 10.28 -4.46
CA TRP A 719 29.39 9.12 -4.94
C TRP A 719 28.02 9.04 -4.26
N SER A 720 27.00 8.64 -5.01
CA SER A 720 25.67 8.31 -4.52
C SER A 720 25.79 7.32 -3.37
N GLU A 721 26.40 6.17 -3.65
CA GLU A 721 26.73 5.16 -2.67
C GLU A 721 28.25 4.89 -2.68
N ASP A 722 28.89 5.02 -1.52
CA ASP A 722 30.27 4.58 -1.34
C ASP A 722 30.33 3.05 -1.16
N TYR A 723 31.17 2.35 -1.91
CA TYR A 723 31.44 0.92 -1.74
C TYR A 723 32.36 0.59 -0.53
N TYR A 724 32.45 1.50 0.46
CA TYR A 724 33.47 1.49 1.51
C TYR A 724 33.29 0.33 2.54
N PHE A 725 34.39 -0.21 3.12
CA PHE A 725 34.42 -1.36 4.06
C PHE A 725 33.32 -1.35 5.13
N LYS A 726 32.37 -2.28 4.97
CA LYS A 726 31.81 -3.23 5.94
C LYS A 726 30.86 -4.17 5.18
N SER A 727 30.53 -5.31 5.78
CA SER A 727 29.40 -6.15 5.40
C SER A 727 28.12 -5.30 5.43
N LYS A 728 27.78 -4.58 4.37
CA LYS A 728 26.64 -3.65 4.33
C LYS A 728 25.65 -4.03 3.26
N LEU A 729 24.39 -3.71 3.48
CA LEU A 729 23.34 -3.86 2.48
C LEU A 729 23.61 -2.91 1.31
N LEU A 730 23.31 -3.36 0.09
CA LEU A 730 23.34 -2.55 -1.11
C LEU A 730 21.92 -2.14 -1.51
N SER A 731 21.81 -1.07 -2.29
CA SER A 731 20.54 -0.63 -2.87
C SER A 731 20.65 -0.54 -4.38
N ASN A 732 19.61 -1.02 -5.05
CA ASN A 732 19.46 -0.91 -6.48
C ASN A 732 18.71 0.35 -6.92
N VAL A 733 18.34 1.21 -5.97
CA VAL A 733 17.71 2.52 -6.19
C VAL A 733 18.53 3.55 -5.43
N GLN A 734 18.94 4.65 -6.06
CA GLN A 734 19.71 5.72 -5.41
C GLN A 734 19.29 7.08 -5.97
N LYS A 735 18.76 7.96 -5.10
CA LYS A 735 18.31 9.31 -5.46
C LYS A 735 19.22 10.39 -4.87
N MET A 736 19.69 11.32 -5.67
CA MET A 736 20.53 12.45 -5.26
C MET A 736 19.92 13.76 -5.74
N GLU A 737 20.02 14.79 -4.90
CA GLU A 737 19.66 16.16 -5.25
C GLU A 737 20.88 17.06 -5.09
N LEU A 738 21.15 17.85 -6.11
CA LEU A 738 22.32 18.72 -6.22
C LEU A 738 21.87 20.11 -6.64
N VAL A 739 22.45 21.11 -6.01
CA VAL A 739 22.09 22.52 -6.21
C VAL A 739 23.35 23.25 -6.65
N TYR A 740 23.34 23.80 -7.86
CA TYR A 740 24.52 24.41 -8.47
C TYR A 740 24.39 25.92 -8.57
N ASN A 741 25.46 26.60 -8.18
CA ASN A 741 25.65 28.03 -8.41
C ASN A 741 26.59 28.28 -9.60
N ILE A 742 26.68 29.54 -10.01
CA ILE A 742 27.52 29.97 -11.13
C ILE A 742 29.00 29.61 -10.93
N GLU A 743 29.55 29.71 -9.70
CA GLU A 743 30.94 29.32 -9.41
C GLU A 743 31.17 27.82 -9.62
N ASN A 744 30.17 26.98 -9.33
CA ASN A 744 30.26 25.54 -9.56
C ASN A 744 30.36 25.24 -11.06
N ILE A 745 29.58 25.93 -11.89
CA ILE A 745 29.52 25.68 -13.33
C ILE A 745 30.79 26.23 -14.00
N SER A 746 31.12 27.51 -13.77
CA SER A 746 32.29 28.14 -14.40
C SER A 746 33.62 27.54 -13.94
N GLY A 747 33.72 27.11 -12.67
CA GLY A 747 34.91 26.45 -12.13
C GLY A 747 35.15 25.03 -12.67
N ASN A 748 34.27 24.50 -13.51
CA ASN A 748 34.41 23.20 -14.18
C ASN A 748 34.29 23.32 -15.71
N ASP A 749 34.55 24.51 -16.28
CA ASP A 749 34.45 24.76 -17.72
C ASP A 749 33.09 24.35 -18.29
N ASN A 750 32.01 24.69 -17.57
CA ASN A 750 30.62 24.39 -17.90
C ASN A 750 30.34 22.91 -18.15
N THR A 751 31.17 22.03 -17.59
CA THR A 751 31.06 20.59 -17.80
C THR A 751 31.12 19.86 -16.47
N PHE A 752 30.26 18.89 -16.27
CA PHE A 752 30.36 17.94 -15.16
C PHE A 752 30.64 16.54 -15.70
N LYS A 753 31.13 15.65 -14.84
CA LYS A 753 31.32 14.24 -15.18
C LYS A 753 30.26 13.42 -14.48
N LEU A 754 29.39 12.79 -15.26
CA LEU A 754 28.59 11.70 -14.74
C LEU A 754 29.46 10.44 -14.74
N ALA A 755 29.87 9.98 -13.57
CA ALA A 755 30.69 8.79 -13.42
C ALA A 755 29.88 7.64 -12.81
N ILE A 756 30.11 6.42 -13.27
CA ILE A 756 29.46 5.20 -12.80
C ILE A 756 30.54 4.19 -12.45
N ASN A 757 30.44 3.56 -11.29
CA ASN A 757 31.32 2.48 -10.89
C ASN A 757 30.52 1.24 -10.51
N CYS A 758 31.12 0.06 -10.70
CA CYS A 758 30.51 -1.21 -10.38
C CYS A 758 31.47 -2.12 -9.60
N LYS A 759 30.95 -2.79 -8.57
CA LYS A 759 31.67 -3.78 -7.78
C LYS A 759 30.78 -4.94 -7.37
N ARG A 760 31.37 -6.12 -7.24
CA ARG A 760 30.73 -7.28 -6.62
C ARG A 760 30.66 -7.11 -5.11
N HIS A 761 29.59 -7.58 -4.48
CA HIS A 761 29.46 -7.61 -3.03
C HIS A 761 30.61 -8.40 -2.36
N LYS A 762 31.18 -7.87 -1.27
CA LYS A 762 32.39 -8.42 -0.64
C LYS A 762 32.17 -9.76 0.08
N LEU A 763 30.93 -10.06 0.48
CA LEU A 763 30.56 -11.29 1.19
C LEU A 763 30.24 -12.48 0.28
N MET A 764 30.48 -12.35 -1.02
CA MET A 764 30.36 -13.49 -1.94
C MET A 764 31.61 -14.36 -1.90
N ASN A 765 31.43 -15.67 -2.01
CA ASN A 765 32.53 -16.62 -2.24
C ASN A 765 33.00 -16.55 -3.71
N GLU A 766 34.10 -17.23 -4.06
CA GLU A 766 34.67 -17.17 -5.41
C GLU A 766 33.75 -17.75 -6.49
N GLU A 767 33.00 -18.81 -6.18
CA GLU A 767 32.02 -19.40 -7.11
C GLU A 767 30.89 -18.40 -7.44
N GLN A 768 30.31 -17.77 -6.41
CA GLN A 768 29.32 -16.71 -6.55
C GLN A 768 29.90 -15.53 -7.32
N LYS A 769 31.11 -15.08 -7.00
CA LYS A 769 31.78 -14.00 -7.74
C LYS A 769 31.97 -14.30 -9.22
N ASN A 770 32.18 -15.57 -9.58
CA ASN A 770 32.27 -16.01 -10.97
C ASN A 770 30.89 -16.04 -11.64
N HIS A 771 29.84 -16.54 -10.95
CA HIS A 771 28.46 -16.52 -11.44
C HIS A 771 27.98 -15.10 -11.77
N PHE A 772 28.30 -14.13 -10.91
CA PHE A 772 27.90 -12.74 -11.08
C PHE A 772 28.88 -11.89 -11.91
N ASN A 773 29.83 -12.50 -12.62
CA ASN A 773 30.81 -11.80 -13.45
C ASN A 773 30.29 -11.55 -14.89
N ARG A 774 29.26 -10.70 -15.01
CA ARG A 774 28.64 -10.27 -16.27
C ARG A 774 28.34 -8.78 -16.26
N SER A 775 28.02 -8.18 -17.40
CA SER A 775 27.53 -6.79 -17.45
C SER A 775 26.14 -6.67 -16.80
N TYR A 776 25.90 -5.53 -16.13
CA TYR A 776 24.60 -5.21 -15.55
C TYR A 776 24.08 -3.92 -16.17
N LYS A 777 22.86 -3.98 -16.70
CA LYS A 777 22.13 -2.81 -17.18
C LYS A 777 21.75 -1.91 -16.02
N PHE A 778 21.80 -0.61 -16.24
CA PHE A 778 21.35 0.40 -15.30
C PHE A 778 20.64 1.53 -16.04
N SER A 779 19.77 2.23 -15.34
CA SER A 779 19.11 3.43 -15.80
C SER A 779 19.38 4.59 -14.84
N ILE A 780 19.70 5.77 -15.38
CA ILE A 780 19.79 7.01 -14.62
C ILE A 780 18.87 8.06 -15.24
N THR A 781 17.94 8.58 -14.45
CA THR A 781 17.14 9.75 -14.82
C THR A 781 17.71 10.99 -14.14
N MET A 782 17.97 12.06 -14.88
CA MET A 782 18.45 13.34 -14.38
C MET A 782 17.47 14.44 -14.77
N ASN A 783 16.76 15.02 -13.80
CA ASN A 783 15.94 16.21 -14.00
C ASN A 783 16.77 17.47 -13.69
N PHE A 784 16.81 18.38 -14.66
CA PHE A 784 17.48 19.67 -14.60
C PHE A 784 16.44 20.76 -14.49
N GLN A 785 16.39 21.46 -13.37
CA GLN A 785 15.42 22.53 -13.12
C GLN A 785 16.13 23.88 -13.03
N GLU A 786 15.79 24.79 -13.94
CA GLU A 786 16.24 26.18 -13.87
C GLU A 786 15.62 26.85 -12.65
N ARG A 787 16.45 27.51 -11.82
CA ARG A 787 15.96 28.39 -10.76
C ARG A 787 15.76 29.81 -11.29
N PRO A 788 14.62 30.46 -10.97
CA PRO A 788 14.38 31.84 -11.36
C PRO A 788 15.38 32.78 -10.67
N VAL A 789 15.98 33.69 -11.43
CA VAL A 789 16.83 34.76 -10.88
C VAL A 789 16.09 36.09 -11.04
N LYS A 790 15.91 36.82 -9.94
CA LYS A 790 15.09 38.06 -9.89
C LYS A 790 13.66 37.87 -10.44
N ASN A 791 13.04 36.72 -10.20
CA ASN A 791 11.68 36.37 -10.62
C ASN A 791 11.46 36.26 -12.14
N LEU A 792 12.51 36.05 -12.94
CA LEU A 792 12.39 35.77 -14.38
C LEU A 792 13.01 34.40 -14.70
N LEU A 793 12.27 33.58 -15.44
CA LEU A 793 12.75 32.38 -16.13
C LEU A 793 13.00 32.76 -17.59
N GLU A 794 14.09 32.28 -18.17
CA GLU A 794 14.37 32.54 -19.58
C GLU A 794 13.62 31.59 -20.51
N GLY A 795 13.19 30.41 -20.03
CA GLY A 795 12.38 29.48 -20.81
C GLY A 795 13.13 28.79 -21.94
N ASN A 796 14.45 28.61 -21.80
CA ASN A 796 15.30 28.08 -22.87
C ASN A 796 16.08 26.81 -22.46
N LEU A 797 15.96 26.33 -21.22
CA LEU A 797 16.81 25.25 -20.69
C LEU A 797 16.76 23.99 -21.56
N TYR A 798 15.57 23.62 -22.06
CA TYR A 798 15.39 22.44 -22.92
C TYR A 798 16.24 22.50 -24.19
N TYR A 799 16.06 23.56 -24.99
CA TYR A 799 16.77 23.73 -26.26
C TYR A 799 18.26 23.96 -26.06
N GLU A 800 18.64 24.67 -25.00
CA GLU A 800 20.03 24.95 -24.69
C GLU A 800 20.78 23.70 -24.22
N LEU A 801 20.17 22.85 -23.39
CA LEU A 801 20.75 21.53 -23.04
C LEU A 801 20.88 20.63 -24.27
N PHE A 802 19.88 20.66 -25.16
CA PHE A 802 19.90 19.94 -26.43
C PHE A 802 21.02 20.43 -27.37
N ALA A 803 21.33 21.73 -27.36
CA ALA A 803 22.35 22.32 -28.22
C ALA A 803 23.79 22.00 -27.77
N VAL A 804 24.02 21.89 -26.46
CA VAL A 804 25.38 21.69 -25.90
C VAL A 804 25.71 20.22 -25.60
N ASN A 805 24.74 19.31 -25.69
CA ASN A 805 24.92 17.88 -25.49
C ASN A 805 24.44 17.09 -26.73
N THR A 806 24.93 15.86 -26.89
CA THR A 806 24.37 14.89 -27.85
C THR A 806 23.15 14.23 -27.21
N LEU A 807 21.98 14.85 -27.37
CA LEU A 807 20.71 14.35 -26.85
C LEU A 807 19.77 13.98 -28.00
N GLU A 808 18.86 13.05 -27.72
CA GLU A 808 17.82 12.65 -28.66
C GLU A 808 16.46 12.75 -27.96
N ALA A 809 15.48 13.36 -28.60
CA ALA A 809 14.12 13.37 -28.08
C ALA A 809 13.55 11.94 -28.14
N ILE A 810 13.11 11.39 -27.01
CA ILE A 810 12.48 10.07 -27.02
C ILE A 810 11.14 10.22 -27.75
N THR A 811 10.96 9.45 -28.82
CA THR A 811 9.83 9.57 -29.75
C THR A 811 8.49 9.37 -29.04
N ASP A 812 7.62 10.37 -29.19
CA ASP A 812 6.22 10.33 -28.73
C ASP A 812 5.34 9.61 -29.77
N LEU A 813 4.61 8.58 -29.36
CA LEU A 813 3.48 8.06 -30.17
C LEU A 813 2.41 9.15 -30.43
N GLU A 814 2.29 10.15 -29.56
CA GLU A 814 1.38 11.29 -29.75
C GLU A 814 1.83 12.27 -30.86
N ALA A 815 3.12 12.29 -31.23
CA ALA A 815 3.61 13.16 -32.30
C ALA A 815 3.24 12.63 -33.69
N GLU A 816 3.06 11.31 -33.85
CA GLU A 816 2.62 10.71 -35.11
C GLU A 816 1.13 11.02 -35.41
N LEU A 817 0.30 11.19 -34.38
CA LEU A 817 -1.13 11.50 -34.54
C LEU A 817 -1.45 12.95 -34.95
N ASN A 818 -0.48 13.86 -34.91
CA ASN A 818 -0.66 15.26 -35.34
C ASN A 818 -0.09 15.54 -36.76
N VAL A 819 0.30 14.50 -37.50
CA VAL A 819 0.87 14.61 -38.85
C VAL A 819 0.00 13.98 -39.94
N GLU A 820 -1.20 13.48 -39.62
CA GLU A 820 -2.21 13.04 -40.63
C GLU A 820 -3.38 14.01 -40.82
#